data_AF-A0A8H5FNM2-F1
#
_entry.id   AF-A0A8H5FNM2-F1
#
_cell.length_a   1.000
_cell.length_b   1.000
_cell.length_c   1.000
_cell.angle_alpha   90.00
_cell.angle_beta   90.00
_cell.angle_gamma   90.00
#
_symmetry.space_group_name_H-M   'P 1'
#
loop_
_entity.id
_entity.type
_entity.pdbx_description
1 polymer ?
#
loop_
_entity_poly.entity_id
_entity_poly.type
_entity_poly.pdbx_seq_one_letter_code
_entity_poly.pdbx_strand_id
1 'polypeptide(L)'
;MITSAALSPKDCLSNRTLVGVINCLNDFTVDPSVYNASSYVEAQPSPEQVNDWTSLITSMLESDSNRCLISVPTTLSSIYVVASFIDASFSKEYCILVEITSFHDRYSKGWGVMVVPAMKRTISRTIHLSAPHPLADIDTPQQAAAMFVLSGAHSLLVSGRHRMAFDAPTDCVKPANPNTTYFKTDPAHDVNEPFNVANRAIRAWQNLHGGCPLKTCAYLQIHGKAASTCPSDTMFISSGLEFDPPYKETPQRNSIETDPISLLAVFPNFTAPLPSDDPDCSLTATENVFGRLINGVPEARVCKHAANASTATGEFIHIEQAIISRQSSNYEGWGEVIRRTFETSCQDGMREDEGTMFWLVMHLPIRHTFLPTLLRKVMAKRGKNRKHRRTSPEVPIIAAIPPPQTFHLPPEITFMIMRKLNEGPPDRTWHYLVNASLVCRDWRGPAQSLIFQSIYFHSNERCKRFRKLVENNPRLLSYVRHLSILENDLVSDFDTVVSDRNGKTMYGGWKAYLHLPEAMECIPKLPSSVRSLGVYISPWRDSTVDTVKQFTNIKKLKIKFVTTMLAWELQTAVQNFHNLTHLHLCGSFPLLGEEHLESRRKSMMDLLVLEEVEDCFDVMQVLVDGDLFDLSGLEYLGLQWSSPHRGQEEEFRALDMLFEKSGSSLKTLVVEFYNTDYHTSDMYLAHLTADPSSSSLRNLTALENLAFKKIFLGELGWDAIPFHLASQLAFMRAVIPSLGSSAVTNVSSPSTLKTLTFKIAVDDSHYGYMPISQEWMVGINKEDPDCNWRILDSALSNEERFPDFVVLQLAAVVLQDTAGMYYSQRTAQDMQLDELFSEIKKCLPKLSEKKLILDYDDKLKGDEFFIDVEKKEEPILRPGRWPADFSESDSEDEDDEGLSAELPSAANSENGLANDEGVEDDVVEGEDGELDNLEGKSLDQ
;
A
#
# COMPACT_ATOMS: atom_id res chain seq x y z
N MET A 1 -18.65 6.20 -38.58
CA MET A 1 -17.71 6.86 -37.64
C MET A 1 -18.51 7.22 -36.40
N ILE A 2 -18.35 6.44 -35.34
CA ILE A 2 -18.91 6.79 -34.02
C ILE A 2 -17.93 7.83 -33.46
N THR A 3 -18.32 9.10 -33.43
CA THR A 3 -17.55 10.13 -32.73
C THR A 3 -17.57 9.76 -31.25
N SER A 4 -16.45 9.29 -30.69
CA SER A 4 -16.35 9.15 -29.24
C SER A 4 -16.62 10.52 -28.64
N ALA A 5 -17.49 10.58 -27.61
CA ALA A 5 -17.69 11.83 -26.89
C ALA A 5 -16.32 12.32 -26.40
N ALA A 6 -16.06 13.62 -26.58
CA ALA A 6 -14.84 14.23 -26.06
C ALA A 6 -14.82 14.07 -24.53
N LEU A 7 -13.67 13.67 -23.98
CA LEU A 7 -13.50 13.47 -22.55
C LEU A 7 -13.64 14.83 -21.84
N SER A 8 -14.47 14.91 -20.82
CA SER A 8 -14.55 16.08 -19.94
C SER A 8 -13.58 15.89 -18.76
N PRO A 9 -12.97 16.96 -18.21
CA PRO A 9 -12.16 16.81 -17.00
C PRO A 9 -12.97 16.21 -15.83
N LYS A 10 -14.29 16.41 -15.80
CA LYS A 10 -15.17 15.79 -14.79
C LYS A 10 -15.15 14.26 -14.89
N ASP A 11 -14.94 13.70 -16.07
CA ASP A 11 -14.88 12.24 -16.27
C ASP A 11 -13.68 11.62 -15.55
N CYS A 12 -12.61 12.40 -15.29
CA CYS A 12 -11.48 11.95 -14.49
C CYS A 12 -11.84 11.58 -13.05
N LEU A 13 -12.96 12.07 -12.51
CA LEU A 13 -13.46 11.72 -11.18
C LEU A 13 -13.94 10.25 -11.09
N SER A 14 -14.03 9.54 -12.21
CA SER A 14 -14.32 8.11 -12.26
C SER A 14 -13.12 7.21 -11.90
N ASN A 15 -11.91 7.79 -11.81
CA ASN A 15 -10.72 7.06 -11.39
C ASN A 15 -10.87 6.49 -9.97
N ARG A 16 -10.14 5.43 -9.64
CA ARG A 16 -10.26 4.76 -8.34
C ARG A 16 -9.38 5.37 -7.24
N THR A 17 -8.33 6.09 -7.60
CA THR A 17 -7.37 6.68 -6.65
C THR A 17 -7.20 8.16 -6.93
N LEU A 18 -6.86 8.96 -5.92
CA LEU A 18 -6.66 10.39 -6.08
C LEU A 18 -5.47 10.67 -7.01
N VAL A 19 -4.41 9.86 -6.92
CA VAL A 19 -3.27 9.94 -7.86
C VAL A 19 -3.74 9.70 -9.30
N GLY A 20 -4.64 8.73 -9.54
CA GLY A 20 -5.24 8.49 -10.84
C GLY A 20 -6.11 9.65 -11.34
N VAL A 21 -6.89 10.28 -10.44
CA VAL A 21 -7.65 11.50 -10.78
C VAL A 21 -6.69 12.61 -11.21
N ILE A 22 -5.65 12.90 -10.42
CA ILE A 22 -4.68 13.97 -10.74
C ILE A 22 -3.91 13.65 -12.01
N ASN A 23 -3.56 12.39 -12.27
CA ASN A 23 -2.93 11.96 -13.51
C ASN A 23 -3.83 12.23 -14.73
N CYS A 24 -5.11 11.84 -14.66
CA CYS A 24 -6.07 12.12 -15.73
C CYS A 24 -6.30 13.63 -15.93
N LEU A 25 -6.38 14.40 -14.83
CA LEU A 25 -6.55 15.85 -14.89
C LEU A 25 -5.31 16.59 -15.43
N ASN A 26 -4.12 15.99 -15.30
CA ASN A 26 -2.89 16.53 -15.86
C ASN A 26 -2.91 16.52 -17.40
N ASP A 27 -3.62 15.58 -18.03
CA ASP A 27 -3.82 15.55 -19.48
C ASP A 27 -4.66 16.72 -20.00
N PHE A 28 -5.43 17.38 -19.13
CA PHE A 28 -6.17 18.60 -19.49
C PHE A 28 -5.36 19.88 -19.32
N THR A 29 -4.14 19.83 -18.79
CA THR A 29 -3.29 21.02 -18.59
C THR A 29 -3.17 21.85 -19.87
N VAL A 30 -3.35 23.16 -19.78
CA VAL A 30 -3.19 24.05 -20.96
C VAL A 30 -1.74 23.97 -21.45
N ASP A 31 -1.57 23.54 -22.69
CA ASP A 31 -0.27 23.35 -23.33
C ASP A 31 0.54 24.67 -23.45
N PRO A 32 1.86 24.58 -23.64
CA PRO A 32 2.69 25.74 -24.00
C PRO A 32 2.14 26.48 -25.22
N SER A 33 2.28 27.81 -25.22
CA SER A 33 2.01 28.69 -26.36
C SER A 33 0.56 28.66 -26.90
N VAL A 34 -0.40 28.13 -26.13
CA VAL A 34 -1.82 28.08 -26.53
C VAL A 34 -2.48 29.45 -26.49
N TYR A 35 -2.14 30.27 -25.50
CA TYR A 35 -2.72 31.59 -25.36
C TYR A 35 -1.97 32.63 -26.20
N ASN A 36 -2.73 33.51 -26.84
CA ASN A 36 -2.27 34.80 -27.31
C ASN A 36 -2.74 35.88 -26.32
N ALA A 37 -2.42 37.16 -26.57
CA ALA A 37 -2.81 38.24 -25.67
C ALA A 37 -4.33 38.32 -25.41
N SER A 38 -5.16 38.09 -26.43
CA SER A 38 -6.63 38.13 -26.28
C SER A 38 -7.13 36.94 -25.48
N SER A 39 -6.73 35.72 -25.85
CA SER A 39 -7.21 34.51 -25.17
C SER A 39 -6.64 34.37 -23.76
N TYR A 40 -5.43 34.90 -23.49
CA TYR A 40 -4.91 35.03 -22.13
C TYR A 40 -5.79 35.93 -21.27
N VAL A 41 -6.15 37.13 -21.76
CA VAL A 41 -7.03 38.06 -21.04
C VAL A 41 -8.39 37.43 -20.77
N GLU A 42 -8.97 36.72 -21.75
CA GLU A 42 -10.22 35.98 -21.57
C GLU A 42 -10.08 34.82 -20.57
N ALA A 43 -8.92 34.18 -20.50
CA ALA A 43 -8.66 33.08 -19.59
C ALA A 43 -8.36 33.55 -18.16
N GLN A 44 -8.01 34.82 -17.92
CA GLN A 44 -7.83 35.36 -16.56
C GLN A 44 -9.18 35.54 -15.85
N PRO A 45 -9.24 35.32 -14.52
CA PRO A 45 -10.44 35.58 -13.74
C PRO A 45 -10.75 37.09 -13.71
N SER A 46 -12.03 37.44 -13.77
CA SER A 46 -12.48 38.80 -13.46
C SER A 46 -12.23 39.13 -11.98
N PRO A 47 -12.24 40.42 -11.56
CA PRO A 47 -12.09 40.78 -10.14
C PRO A 47 -13.13 40.11 -9.23
N GLU A 48 -14.36 39.93 -9.71
CA GLU A 48 -15.41 39.22 -8.97
C GLU A 48 -15.09 37.72 -8.86
N GLN A 49 -14.63 37.10 -9.95
CA GLN A 49 -14.20 35.69 -9.95
C GLN A 49 -12.97 35.45 -9.07
N VAL A 50 -12.04 36.41 -8.96
CA VAL A 50 -10.91 36.33 -8.02
C VAL A 50 -11.43 36.27 -6.57
N ASN A 51 -12.36 37.14 -6.20
CA ASN A 51 -12.95 37.15 -4.86
C ASN A 51 -13.71 35.84 -4.56
N ASP A 52 -14.50 35.36 -5.53
CA ASP A 52 -15.24 34.11 -5.44
C ASP A 52 -14.29 32.90 -5.38
N TRP A 53 -13.19 32.93 -6.13
CA TRP A 53 -12.15 31.89 -6.10
C TRP A 53 -11.47 31.83 -4.74
N THR A 54 -11.04 32.97 -4.19
CA THR A 54 -10.49 33.06 -2.83
C THR A 54 -11.48 32.55 -1.78
N SER A 55 -12.75 32.94 -1.90
CA SER A 55 -13.82 32.51 -0.96
C SER A 55 -14.09 31.00 -1.05
N LEU A 56 -14.08 30.45 -2.27
CA LEU A 56 -14.28 29.02 -2.51
C LEU A 56 -13.11 28.20 -1.95
N ILE A 57 -11.86 28.59 -2.22
CA ILE A 57 -10.66 27.92 -1.66
C ILE A 57 -10.69 27.94 -0.12
N THR A 58 -11.06 29.08 0.48
CA THR A 58 -11.23 29.21 1.94
C THR A 58 -12.30 28.24 2.45
N SER A 59 -13.46 28.17 1.78
CA SER A 59 -14.56 27.27 2.14
C SER A 59 -14.18 25.80 2.03
N MET A 60 -13.32 25.43 1.06
CA MET A 60 -12.79 24.07 0.97
C MET A 60 -11.95 23.71 2.20
N LEU A 61 -11.06 24.60 2.65
CA LEU A 61 -10.20 24.35 3.82
C LEU A 61 -10.99 24.20 5.13
N GLU A 62 -12.18 24.81 5.19
CA GLU A 62 -13.10 24.70 6.33
C GLU A 62 -13.94 23.42 6.33
N SER A 63 -13.92 22.64 5.25
CA SER A 63 -14.76 21.45 5.07
C SER A 63 -14.64 20.46 6.24
N ASP A 64 -15.80 20.05 6.75
CA ASP A 64 -15.92 18.97 7.73
C ASP A 64 -17.22 18.18 7.47
N SER A 65 -17.42 17.77 6.22
CA SER A 65 -18.63 17.05 5.79
C SER A 65 -18.27 15.86 4.90
N ASN A 66 -18.89 14.72 5.16
CA ASN A 66 -18.74 13.47 4.40
C ASN A 66 -19.43 13.47 3.02
N ARG A 67 -19.64 14.66 2.43
CA ARG A 67 -20.28 14.86 1.11
C ARG A 67 -19.82 16.12 0.40
N CYS A 68 -18.82 16.84 0.92
CA CYS A 68 -18.30 18.06 0.29
C CYS A 68 -19.39 19.08 -0.05
N LEU A 69 -20.25 19.42 0.94
CA LEU A 69 -21.36 20.36 0.78
C LEU A 69 -20.89 21.83 0.70
N ILE A 70 -19.96 22.10 -0.23
CA ILE A 70 -19.35 23.40 -0.46
C ILE A 70 -20.04 24.03 -1.67
N SER A 71 -20.68 25.19 -1.47
CA SER A 71 -21.36 25.90 -2.55
C SER A 71 -20.34 26.57 -3.47
N VAL A 72 -20.40 26.28 -4.77
CA VAL A 72 -19.62 27.00 -5.78
C VAL A 72 -20.32 28.32 -6.10
N PRO A 73 -19.66 29.49 -5.99
CA PRO A 73 -20.24 30.77 -6.32
C PRO A 73 -20.74 30.84 -7.77
N THR A 74 -21.77 31.65 -8.03
CA THR A 74 -22.43 31.70 -9.35
C THR A 74 -21.51 32.15 -10.48
N THR A 75 -20.50 32.98 -10.19
CA THR A 75 -19.51 33.41 -11.20
C THR A 75 -18.56 32.30 -11.62
N LEU A 76 -18.49 31.22 -10.82
CA LEU A 76 -17.63 30.06 -11.00
C LEU A 76 -18.40 28.80 -11.38
N SER A 77 -19.71 28.71 -11.10
CA SER A 77 -20.49 27.47 -11.25
C SER A 77 -20.60 26.95 -12.70
N SER A 78 -20.34 27.79 -13.69
CA SER A 78 -20.25 27.38 -15.10
C SER A 78 -18.86 26.89 -15.52
N ILE A 79 -17.84 27.10 -14.68
CA ILE A 79 -16.43 26.80 -14.95
C ILE A 79 -15.95 25.66 -14.05
N TYR A 80 -16.37 25.63 -12.79
CA TYR A 80 -15.88 24.74 -11.74
C TYR A 80 -16.99 23.97 -11.05
N VAL A 81 -16.63 22.80 -10.52
CA VAL A 81 -17.45 22.01 -9.60
C VAL A 81 -16.61 21.56 -8.41
N VAL A 82 -17.23 21.48 -7.22
CA VAL A 82 -16.68 20.72 -6.09
C VAL A 82 -17.35 19.35 -6.08
N ALA A 83 -16.55 18.29 -6.15
CA ALA A 83 -17.02 16.91 -6.11
C ALA A 83 -16.48 16.17 -4.88
N SER A 84 -17.31 15.32 -4.30
CA SER A 84 -16.84 14.29 -3.35
C SER A 84 -16.19 13.16 -4.14
N PHE A 85 -15.06 12.69 -3.64
CA PHE A 85 -14.27 11.61 -4.22
C PHE A 85 -13.81 10.65 -3.13
N ILE A 86 -14.00 9.35 -3.33
CA ILE A 86 -13.52 8.32 -2.40
C ILE A 86 -12.32 7.62 -3.04
N ASP A 87 -11.16 7.80 -2.44
CA ASP A 87 -9.96 7.08 -2.82
C ASP A 87 -10.06 5.62 -2.36
N ALA A 88 -10.08 4.69 -3.32
CA ALA A 88 -10.26 3.27 -3.08
C ALA A 88 -9.06 2.62 -2.37
N SER A 89 -7.84 3.15 -2.52
CA SER A 89 -6.63 2.58 -1.90
C SER A 89 -6.64 2.80 -0.39
N PHE A 90 -7.12 3.96 0.07
CA PHE A 90 -7.12 4.31 1.49
C PHE A 90 -8.50 4.38 2.14
N SER A 91 -9.56 4.22 1.34
CA SER A 91 -10.96 4.45 1.77
C SER A 91 -11.14 5.82 2.44
N LYS A 92 -10.45 6.85 1.92
CA LYS A 92 -10.53 8.23 2.39
C LYS A 92 -11.35 9.05 1.41
N GLU A 93 -12.15 9.95 1.95
CA GLU A 93 -12.98 10.85 1.16
C GLU A 93 -12.33 12.24 1.05
N TYR A 94 -12.37 12.83 -0.14
CA TYR A 94 -11.79 14.12 -0.48
C TYR A 94 -12.81 15.00 -1.19
N CYS A 95 -12.66 16.30 -1.03
CA CYS A 95 -13.35 17.31 -1.83
C CYS A 95 -12.40 17.82 -2.89
N ILE A 96 -12.78 17.63 -4.16
CA ILE A 96 -11.98 18.01 -5.32
C ILE A 96 -12.68 19.15 -6.04
N LEU A 97 -12.01 20.30 -6.14
CA LEU A 97 -12.41 21.41 -6.99
C LEU A 97 -11.72 21.29 -8.34
N VAL A 98 -12.53 21.08 -9.38
CA VAL A 98 -12.05 20.81 -10.73
C VAL A 98 -12.82 21.64 -11.75
N GLU A 99 -12.10 22.11 -12.77
CA GLU A 99 -12.70 22.81 -13.90
C GLU A 99 -13.49 21.80 -14.76
N ILE A 100 -14.73 22.11 -15.11
CA ILE A 100 -15.60 21.22 -15.90
C ILE A 100 -15.60 21.57 -17.40
N THR A 101 -15.03 22.72 -17.76
CA THR A 101 -14.96 23.20 -19.14
C THR A 101 -13.64 22.80 -19.80
N SER A 102 -13.73 22.21 -21.00
CA SER A 102 -12.56 21.91 -21.83
C SER A 102 -12.74 22.37 -23.27
N PHE A 103 -11.64 22.68 -23.93
CA PHE A 103 -11.55 23.01 -25.34
C PHE A 103 -10.37 22.24 -25.95
N HIS A 104 -10.62 21.45 -26.99
CA HIS A 104 -9.62 20.53 -27.59
C HIS A 104 -8.90 19.67 -26.54
N ASP A 105 -9.67 19.04 -25.65
CA ASP A 105 -9.15 18.16 -24.60
C ASP A 105 -8.20 18.84 -23.59
N ARG A 106 -8.18 20.18 -23.54
CA ARG A 106 -7.48 21.00 -22.54
C ARG A 106 -8.46 21.82 -21.71
N TYR A 107 -8.06 22.27 -20.53
CA TYR A 107 -8.84 23.23 -19.75
C TYR A 107 -9.11 24.50 -20.56
N SER A 108 -10.30 25.06 -20.40
CA SER A 108 -10.65 26.33 -21.04
C SER A 108 -9.95 27.49 -20.34
N LYS A 109 -9.86 27.44 -19.01
CA LYS A 109 -9.26 28.45 -18.15
C LYS A 109 -7.95 27.98 -17.55
N GLY A 110 -7.87 26.78 -16.98
CA GLY A 110 -6.66 26.19 -16.40
C GLY A 110 -6.21 26.84 -15.08
N TRP A 111 -7.13 27.28 -14.22
CA TRP A 111 -6.76 27.97 -12.96
C TRP A 111 -6.16 27.04 -11.91
N GLY A 112 -6.39 25.73 -12.04
CA GLY A 112 -5.83 24.69 -11.18
C GLY A 112 -6.89 23.77 -10.58
N VAL A 113 -6.38 22.78 -9.86
CA VAL A 113 -7.14 21.76 -9.12
C VAL A 113 -6.78 21.87 -7.64
N MET A 114 -7.79 21.97 -6.79
CA MET A 114 -7.62 22.00 -5.33
C MET A 114 -8.23 20.75 -4.73
N VAL A 115 -7.53 20.11 -3.80
CA VAL A 115 -8.01 18.94 -3.06
C VAL A 115 -7.81 19.14 -1.57
N VAL A 116 -8.84 18.79 -0.81
CA VAL A 116 -8.83 18.76 0.67
C VAL A 116 -9.48 17.46 1.16
N PRO A 117 -9.10 16.94 2.33
CA PRO A 117 -9.86 15.86 2.96
C PRO A 117 -11.28 16.31 3.28
N ALA A 118 -12.27 15.45 3.06
CA ALA A 118 -13.67 15.80 3.27
C ALA A 118 -14.00 16.05 4.75
N MET A 119 -13.29 15.37 5.66
CA MET A 119 -13.48 15.45 7.11
C MET A 119 -12.20 15.90 7.82
N LYS A 120 -12.34 16.76 8.83
CA LYS A 120 -11.19 17.24 9.62
C LYS A 120 -10.43 16.12 10.32
N ARG A 121 -11.14 15.06 10.73
CA ARG A 121 -10.54 13.90 11.42
C ARG A 121 -9.57 13.07 10.57
N THR A 122 -9.54 13.30 9.26
CA THR A 122 -8.58 12.65 8.35
C THR A 122 -7.33 13.50 8.09
N ILE A 123 -7.31 14.72 8.61
CA ILE A 123 -6.14 15.59 8.63
C ILE A 123 -5.35 15.27 9.90
N SER A 124 -4.05 15.05 9.73
CA SER A 124 -3.13 14.84 10.84
C SER A 124 -2.00 15.86 10.86
N ARG A 125 -1.77 16.59 9.75
CA ARG A 125 -0.78 17.65 9.63
C ARG A 125 -1.36 18.81 8.84
N THR A 126 -1.08 20.03 9.27
CA THR A 126 -1.50 21.26 8.57
C THR A 126 -0.50 21.59 7.46
N ILE A 127 -0.17 20.60 6.64
CA ILE A 127 0.75 20.74 5.50
C ILE A 127 -0.06 21.11 4.26
N HIS A 128 0.47 22.07 3.50
CA HIS A 128 0.01 22.39 2.15
C HIS A 128 1.03 21.84 1.14
N LEU A 129 0.57 21.05 0.19
CA LEU A 129 1.37 20.55 -0.94
C LEU A 129 0.95 21.26 -2.22
N SER A 130 1.93 21.64 -3.04
CA SER A 130 1.64 22.25 -4.34
C SER A 130 2.59 21.83 -5.46
N ALA A 131 2.05 21.72 -6.67
CA ALA A 131 2.78 21.42 -7.90
C ALA A 131 2.46 22.50 -8.96
N PRO A 132 3.34 23.50 -9.15
CA PRO A 132 3.04 24.66 -9.98
C PRO A 132 3.23 24.41 -11.48
N HIS A 133 4.03 23.41 -11.87
CA HIS A 133 4.50 23.25 -13.27
C HIS A 133 4.07 21.90 -13.87
N PRO A 134 2.77 21.63 -14.03
CA PRO A 134 2.30 20.44 -14.74
C PRO A 134 2.89 20.42 -16.17
N LEU A 135 3.16 19.21 -16.66
CA LEU A 135 3.86 18.91 -17.93
C LEU A 135 5.33 19.36 -18.01
N ALA A 136 5.71 20.53 -17.50
CA ALA A 136 7.10 21.00 -17.51
C ALA A 136 7.97 20.20 -16.51
N ASP A 137 7.39 19.94 -15.34
CA ASP A 137 8.03 19.22 -14.24
C ASP A 137 7.39 17.82 -14.14
N ILE A 138 7.57 17.03 -15.20
CA ILE A 138 6.99 15.69 -15.40
C ILE A 138 6.88 14.91 -14.08
N ASP A 139 5.70 14.34 -13.83
CA ASP A 139 5.31 13.54 -12.65
C ASP A 139 5.17 14.29 -11.31
N THR A 140 5.48 15.59 -11.23
CA THR A 140 5.29 16.34 -9.96
C THR A 140 3.84 16.45 -9.50
N PRO A 141 2.80 16.59 -10.36
CA PRO A 141 1.41 16.57 -9.90
C PRO A 141 1.02 15.27 -9.20
N GLN A 142 1.38 14.14 -9.81
CA GLN A 142 1.09 12.78 -9.32
C GLN A 142 1.84 12.52 -8.01
N GLN A 143 3.11 12.94 -7.94
CA GLN A 143 3.91 12.85 -6.72
C GLN A 143 3.32 13.69 -5.58
N ALA A 144 2.95 14.95 -5.84
CA ALA A 144 2.33 15.81 -4.83
C ALA A 144 0.99 15.23 -4.34
N ALA A 145 0.20 14.62 -5.24
CA ALA A 145 -1.02 13.91 -4.87
C ALA A 145 -0.75 12.70 -3.97
N ALA A 146 0.26 11.89 -4.30
CA ALA A 146 0.63 10.75 -3.49
C ALA A 146 1.13 11.17 -2.10
N MET A 147 2.01 12.18 -2.05
CA MET A 147 2.48 12.79 -0.80
C MET A 147 1.32 13.28 0.06
N PHE A 148 0.32 13.92 -0.55
CA PHE A 148 -0.85 14.43 0.16
C PHE A 148 -1.66 13.30 0.82
N VAL A 149 -1.95 12.23 0.07
CA VAL A 149 -2.72 11.08 0.58
C VAL A 149 -1.99 10.34 1.69
N LEU A 150 -0.67 10.13 1.52
CA LEU A 150 0.16 9.32 2.40
C LEU A 150 0.59 10.03 3.70
N SER A 151 0.61 11.37 3.69
CA SER A 151 1.10 12.17 4.82
C SER A 151 0.01 12.72 5.74
N GLY A 152 -1.27 12.58 5.38
CA GLY A 152 -2.36 13.21 6.15
C GLY A 152 -2.31 14.74 6.14
N ALA A 153 -1.77 15.30 5.05
CA ALA A 153 -1.74 16.74 4.78
C ALA A 153 -3.14 17.34 4.66
N HIS A 154 -3.22 18.67 4.80
CA HIS A 154 -4.50 19.40 4.80
C HIS A 154 -4.95 19.74 3.39
N SER A 155 -4.04 20.13 2.50
CA SER A 155 -4.41 20.53 1.14
C SER A 155 -3.38 20.20 0.09
N LEU A 156 -3.87 20.03 -1.14
CA LEU A 156 -3.10 19.87 -2.37
C LEU A 156 -3.59 20.87 -3.41
N LEU A 157 -2.67 21.58 -4.06
CA LEU A 157 -2.96 22.47 -5.17
C LEU A 157 -2.07 22.16 -6.39
N VAL A 158 -2.67 21.90 -7.53
CA VAL A 158 -1.97 21.66 -8.80
C VAL A 158 -2.37 22.74 -9.79
N SER A 159 -1.41 23.36 -10.49
CA SER A 159 -1.73 24.33 -11.55
C SER A 159 -2.46 23.64 -12.71
N GLY A 160 -3.29 24.39 -13.45
CA GLY A 160 -4.00 23.89 -14.64
C GLY A 160 -3.36 24.35 -15.95
N ARG A 161 -2.25 25.10 -15.88
CA ARG A 161 -1.53 25.66 -17.04
C ARG A 161 -0.07 25.24 -17.00
N HIS A 162 0.46 24.95 -18.18
CA HIS A 162 1.89 24.96 -18.38
C HIS A 162 2.44 26.37 -18.11
N ARG A 163 3.64 26.47 -17.51
CA ARG A 163 4.25 27.78 -17.16
C ARG A 163 4.43 28.71 -18.36
N MET A 164 4.49 28.15 -19.56
CA MET A 164 4.56 28.87 -20.85
C MET A 164 3.24 28.86 -21.64
N ALA A 165 2.08 28.67 -21.03
CA ALA A 165 0.81 28.68 -21.75
C ALA A 165 0.55 30.02 -22.48
N PHE A 166 1.11 31.13 -21.97
CA PHE A 166 1.21 32.42 -22.68
C PHE A 166 2.66 32.87 -22.76
N ASP A 167 3.22 32.94 -23.97
CA ASP A 167 4.62 33.32 -24.23
C ASP A 167 4.87 34.85 -24.11
N ALA A 168 4.36 35.46 -23.05
CA ALA A 168 4.68 36.83 -22.67
C ALA A 168 5.47 36.82 -21.35
N PRO A 169 6.58 37.55 -21.26
CA PRO A 169 7.31 37.71 -20.00
C PRO A 169 6.41 38.28 -18.90
N THR A 170 6.57 37.80 -17.68
CA THR A 170 5.92 38.41 -16.51
C THR A 170 6.50 39.79 -16.22
N ASP A 171 5.64 40.71 -15.76
CA ASP A 171 6.05 42.02 -15.26
C ASP A 171 6.47 41.97 -13.78
N CYS A 172 6.31 40.81 -13.12
CA CYS A 172 6.50 40.64 -11.69
C CYS A 172 7.96 40.39 -11.33
N VAL A 173 8.47 39.17 -11.52
CA VAL A 173 9.84 38.80 -11.15
C VAL A 173 10.77 38.89 -12.35
N LYS A 174 11.88 39.61 -12.18
CA LYS A 174 12.97 39.63 -13.15
C LYS A 174 13.98 38.53 -12.77
N PRO A 175 14.35 37.63 -13.69
CA PRO A 175 15.32 36.59 -13.40
C PRO A 175 16.71 37.19 -13.19
N ALA A 176 17.47 36.61 -12.25
CA ALA A 176 18.86 36.93 -11.99
C ALA A 176 19.75 36.61 -13.20
N ASN A 177 19.42 35.54 -13.93
CA ASN A 177 20.04 35.22 -15.20
C ASN A 177 19.28 35.90 -16.35
N PRO A 178 19.91 36.83 -17.11
CA PRO A 178 19.25 37.52 -18.21
C PRO A 178 18.83 36.61 -19.37
N ASN A 179 19.35 35.37 -19.43
CA ASN A 179 18.97 34.36 -20.42
C ASN A 179 17.74 33.54 -20.00
N THR A 180 17.29 33.67 -18.76
CA THR A 180 16.04 33.06 -18.29
C THR A 180 14.89 34.01 -18.58
N THR A 181 13.71 33.48 -18.89
CA THR A 181 12.48 34.27 -19.00
C THR A 181 11.41 33.58 -18.18
N TYR A 182 10.82 34.32 -17.23
CA TYR A 182 9.59 33.90 -16.56
C TYR A 182 8.40 34.47 -17.31
N PHE A 183 7.34 33.68 -17.40
CA PHE A 183 6.18 33.99 -18.21
C PHE A 183 4.99 34.41 -17.34
N LYS A 184 4.03 35.13 -17.92
CA LYS A 184 2.79 35.54 -17.23
C LYS A 184 1.96 34.37 -16.73
N THR A 185 2.11 33.19 -17.33
CA THR A 185 1.45 31.94 -16.91
C THR A 185 2.31 31.08 -16.00
N ASP A 186 3.46 31.56 -15.53
CA ASP A 186 4.30 30.83 -14.58
C ASP A 186 3.78 31.02 -13.15
N PRO A 187 3.19 29.97 -12.53
CA PRO A 187 2.52 30.10 -11.24
C PRO A 187 3.45 30.41 -10.06
N ALA A 188 4.75 30.15 -10.23
CA ALA A 188 5.76 30.42 -9.21
C ALA A 188 6.30 31.86 -9.30
N HIS A 189 6.13 32.53 -10.44
CA HIS A 189 6.82 33.79 -10.75
C HIS A 189 5.87 34.96 -11.09
N ASP A 190 4.56 34.73 -11.22
CA ASP A 190 3.54 35.78 -11.40
C ASP A 190 2.49 35.76 -10.28
N VAL A 191 2.25 36.93 -9.67
CA VAL A 191 1.27 37.09 -8.57
C VAL A 191 -0.18 37.09 -9.05
N ASN A 192 -0.41 37.28 -10.35
CA ASN A 192 -1.74 37.33 -10.94
C ASN A 192 -2.22 35.94 -11.38
N GLU A 193 -1.35 34.93 -11.40
CA GLU A 193 -1.80 33.58 -11.75
C GLU A 193 -2.75 33.04 -10.67
N PRO A 194 -3.90 32.44 -11.05
CA PRO A 194 -4.92 31.94 -10.11
C PRO A 194 -4.40 30.93 -9.08
N PHE A 195 -3.36 30.18 -9.44
CA PHE A 195 -2.63 29.31 -8.51
C PHE A 195 -1.96 30.09 -7.39
N ASN A 196 -1.34 31.25 -7.67
CA ASN A 196 -0.78 32.12 -6.64
C ASN A 196 -1.88 32.73 -5.76
N VAL A 197 -2.98 33.15 -6.37
CA VAL A 197 -4.18 33.64 -5.65
C VAL A 197 -4.71 32.57 -4.67
N ALA A 198 -4.80 31.31 -5.10
CA ALA A 198 -5.20 30.20 -4.24
C ALA A 198 -4.20 29.97 -3.08
N ASN A 199 -2.90 29.95 -3.36
CA ASN A 199 -1.86 29.84 -2.33
C ASN A 199 -1.95 30.95 -1.26
N ARG A 200 -2.22 32.19 -1.69
CA ARG A 200 -2.44 33.33 -0.78
C ARG A 200 -3.68 33.12 0.10
N ALA A 201 -4.78 32.61 -0.46
CA ALA A 201 -5.98 32.26 0.30
C ALA A 201 -5.68 31.18 1.34
N ILE A 202 -4.94 30.13 0.95
CA ILE A 202 -4.54 29.04 1.84
C ILE A 202 -3.70 29.56 3.01
N ARG A 203 -2.69 30.40 2.73
CA ARG A 203 -1.87 31.02 3.77
C ARG A 203 -2.68 31.94 4.69
N ALA A 204 -3.58 32.75 4.13
CA ALA A 204 -4.44 33.64 4.91
C ALA A 204 -5.34 32.83 5.86
N TRP A 205 -5.98 31.78 5.36
CA TRP A 205 -6.76 30.85 6.16
C TRP A 205 -5.91 30.22 7.27
N GLN A 206 -4.71 29.72 6.94
CA GLN A 206 -3.84 29.08 7.90
C GLN A 206 -3.36 30.02 9.01
N ASN A 207 -3.05 31.28 8.68
CA ASN A 207 -2.72 32.32 9.66
C ASN A 207 -3.88 32.61 10.63
N LEU A 208 -5.13 32.59 10.14
CA LEU A 208 -6.32 32.74 10.98
C LEU A 208 -6.57 31.52 11.88
N HIS A 209 -6.02 30.36 11.54
CA HIS A 209 -6.21 29.08 12.24
C HIS A 209 -4.99 28.63 13.05
N GLY A 210 -4.22 29.59 13.58
CA GLY A 210 -3.08 29.32 14.47
C GLY A 210 -1.72 29.30 13.80
N GLY A 211 -1.64 29.72 12.54
CA GLY A 211 -0.38 29.86 11.79
C GLY A 211 0.18 28.54 11.30
N CYS A 212 1.50 28.50 11.10
CA CYS A 212 2.21 27.32 10.60
C CYS A 212 3.30 26.85 11.59
N PRO A 213 2.93 26.11 12.66
CA PRO A 213 3.92 25.57 13.58
C PRO A 213 4.85 24.60 12.86
N LEU A 214 6.16 24.90 12.84
CA LEU A 214 7.17 24.17 12.06
C LEU A 214 7.25 22.64 12.33
N LYS A 215 6.71 22.19 13.46
CA LYS A 215 6.62 20.77 13.81
C LYS A 215 5.51 20.03 13.07
N THR A 216 4.42 20.71 12.72
CA THR A 216 3.20 20.07 12.21
C THR A 216 2.70 20.69 10.90
N CYS A 217 3.41 21.70 10.39
CA CYS A 217 3.03 22.51 9.25
C CYS A 217 4.24 22.82 8.37
N ALA A 218 4.00 22.86 7.06
CA ALA A 218 4.83 23.55 6.09
C ALA A 218 4.05 23.77 4.78
N TYR A 219 4.53 24.68 3.95
CA TYR A 219 4.12 24.88 2.57
C TYR A 219 5.16 24.22 1.67
N LEU A 220 4.90 22.98 1.27
CA LEU A 220 5.76 22.19 0.40
C LEU A 220 5.38 22.47 -1.05
N GLN A 221 6.34 22.98 -1.82
CA GLN A 221 6.18 23.15 -3.26
C GLN A 221 7.18 22.27 -4.01
N ILE A 222 6.62 21.38 -4.82
CA ILE A 222 7.34 20.30 -5.48
C ILE A 222 7.59 20.69 -6.94
N HIS A 223 8.87 20.68 -7.33
CA HIS A 223 9.35 20.99 -8.67
C HIS A 223 10.21 19.86 -9.23
N GLY A 224 10.41 19.90 -10.54
CA GLY A 224 11.23 18.98 -11.28
C GLY A 224 12.36 19.68 -12.00
N LYS A 225 13.60 19.22 -11.78
CA LYS A 225 14.77 19.73 -12.50
C LYS A 225 15.12 18.87 -13.71
N ALA A 226 15.68 19.52 -14.73
CA ALA A 226 16.27 18.84 -15.88
C ALA A 226 17.52 18.04 -15.47
N ALA A 227 17.84 16.98 -16.21
CA ALA A 227 19.02 16.14 -15.94
C ALA A 227 20.35 16.93 -15.97
N SER A 228 20.41 18.01 -16.75
CA SER A 228 21.58 18.90 -16.85
C SER A 228 21.70 19.91 -15.71
N THR A 229 20.64 20.11 -14.91
CA THR A 229 20.60 21.13 -13.85
C THR A 229 20.83 20.47 -12.49
N CYS A 230 21.85 20.95 -11.77
CA CYS A 230 22.34 20.34 -10.51
C CYS A 230 22.49 18.81 -10.64
N PRO A 231 23.29 18.31 -11.61
CA PRO A 231 23.26 16.91 -12.04
C PRO A 231 23.70 15.90 -10.97
N SER A 232 24.46 16.35 -9.96
CA SER A 232 24.87 15.55 -8.79
C SER A 232 23.73 15.27 -7.81
N ASP A 233 22.63 16.01 -7.93
CA ASP A 233 21.59 16.07 -6.92
C ASP A 233 20.40 15.24 -7.37
N THR A 234 19.97 14.30 -6.53
CA THR A 234 18.71 13.60 -6.77
C THR A 234 17.54 14.50 -6.37
N MET A 235 17.73 15.29 -5.32
CA MET A 235 16.83 16.30 -4.81
C MET A 235 17.66 17.51 -4.37
N PHE A 236 17.11 18.71 -4.45
CA PHE A 236 17.71 19.92 -3.90
C PHE A 236 16.63 20.65 -3.09
N ILE A 237 16.89 20.86 -1.81
CA ILE A 237 15.88 21.36 -0.86
C ILE A 237 16.26 22.76 -0.42
N SER A 238 15.36 23.73 -0.60
CA SER A 238 15.60 25.14 -0.26
C SER A 238 14.41 25.75 0.49
N SER A 239 14.69 26.77 1.30
CA SER A 239 13.67 27.60 1.95
C SER A 239 13.29 28.85 1.14
N GLY A 240 13.80 29.02 -0.09
CA GLY A 240 13.51 30.20 -0.90
C GLY A 240 14.40 31.41 -0.59
N LEU A 241 15.63 31.19 -0.12
CA LEU A 241 16.58 32.22 0.31
C LEU A 241 17.89 32.14 -0.47
N GLU A 242 18.56 33.29 -0.60
CA GLU A 242 19.89 33.38 -1.24
C GLU A 242 20.97 32.72 -0.38
N PHE A 243 22.12 32.44 -1.00
CA PHE A 243 23.35 31.92 -0.37
C PHE A 243 24.01 32.94 0.56
N ASP A 244 23.28 33.50 1.52
CA ASP A 244 23.85 34.42 2.48
C ASP A 244 24.57 33.61 3.59
N PRO A 245 25.80 33.95 4.02
CA PRO A 245 26.50 33.27 5.12
C PRO A 245 25.68 33.01 6.41
N PRO A 246 24.68 33.83 6.80
CA PRO A 246 23.80 33.48 7.91
C PRO A 246 22.91 32.24 7.70
N TYR A 247 22.93 31.55 6.54
CA TYR A 247 22.23 30.25 6.36
C TYR A 247 22.67 29.20 7.41
N LYS A 248 23.87 29.35 7.99
CA LYS A 248 24.38 28.52 9.10
C LYS A 248 24.03 29.07 10.49
N GLU A 249 23.67 30.34 10.61
CA GLU A 249 23.51 31.04 11.90
C GLU A 249 22.06 31.44 12.23
N THR A 250 21.11 31.35 11.29
CA THR A 250 19.70 31.63 11.56
C THR A 250 19.07 30.56 12.48
N PRO A 251 18.57 30.92 13.67
CA PRO A 251 18.11 29.96 14.69
C PRO A 251 16.78 29.23 14.39
N GLN A 252 16.13 29.50 13.26
CA GLN A 252 14.80 28.99 12.92
C GLN A 252 14.85 28.24 11.58
N ARG A 253 15.51 27.09 11.59
CA ARG A 253 15.41 26.12 10.50
C ARG A 253 14.22 25.18 10.73
N ASN A 254 13.58 24.72 9.67
CA ASN A 254 12.51 23.70 9.74
C ASN A 254 13.06 22.30 9.96
N SER A 255 12.18 21.38 10.34
CA SER A 255 12.52 19.97 10.53
C SER A 255 13.06 19.27 9.27
N ILE A 256 12.62 19.61 8.04
CA ILE A 256 13.19 19.01 6.80
C ILE A 256 14.64 19.48 6.57
N GLU A 257 14.94 20.78 6.75
CA GLU A 257 16.29 21.32 6.57
C GLU A 257 17.22 21.04 7.77
N THR A 258 16.67 20.62 8.92
CA THR A 258 17.45 20.26 10.12
C THR A 258 17.60 18.77 10.34
N ASP A 259 16.78 17.95 9.68
CA ASP A 259 16.84 16.49 9.79
C ASP A 259 16.94 15.79 8.44
N PRO A 260 18.02 16.05 7.65
CA PRO A 260 18.34 15.24 6.47
C PRO A 260 18.47 13.74 6.80
N ILE A 261 18.60 13.38 8.09
CA ILE A 261 18.58 12.00 8.56
C ILE A 261 17.25 11.32 8.21
N SER A 262 16.10 12.00 8.35
CA SER A 262 14.80 11.40 8.03
C SER A 262 14.68 11.08 6.53
N LEU A 263 15.19 11.95 5.67
CA LEU A 263 15.17 11.76 4.22
C LEU A 263 16.16 10.68 3.78
N LEU A 264 17.42 10.76 4.23
CA LEU A 264 18.47 9.78 3.90
C LEU A 264 18.22 8.41 4.52
N ALA A 265 17.46 8.32 5.63
CA ALA A 265 17.04 7.05 6.20
C ALA A 265 15.97 6.34 5.34
N VAL A 266 15.19 7.07 4.55
CA VAL A 266 14.19 6.51 3.63
C VAL A 266 14.80 6.29 2.25
N PHE A 267 15.66 7.21 1.81
CA PHE A 267 16.32 7.18 0.52
C PHE A 267 17.85 7.18 0.67
N PRO A 268 18.46 6.06 1.11
CA PRO A 268 19.90 6.01 1.38
C PRO A 268 20.77 6.19 0.14
N ASN A 269 20.20 5.96 -1.05
CA ASN A 269 20.90 6.07 -2.33
C ASN A 269 20.71 7.44 -3.00
N PHE A 270 19.95 8.36 -2.39
CA PHE A 270 19.67 9.66 -2.99
C PHE A 270 20.52 10.75 -2.34
N THR A 271 20.90 11.73 -3.15
CA THR A 271 21.53 12.97 -2.70
C THR A 271 20.46 14.05 -2.55
N ALA A 272 20.44 14.72 -1.39
CA ALA A 272 19.49 15.79 -1.08
C ALA A 272 20.18 17.00 -0.43
N PRO A 273 21.17 17.65 -1.10
CA PRO A 273 21.84 18.81 -0.54
C PRO A 273 20.89 19.99 -0.30
N LEU A 274 21.28 20.81 0.68
CA LEU A 274 20.77 22.15 0.88
C LEU A 274 21.62 23.16 0.09
N PRO A 275 21.17 24.43 -0.07
CA PRO A 275 21.99 25.49 -0.65
C PRO A 275 23.38 25.65 0.01
N SER A 276 23.52 25.31 1.28
CA SER A 276 24.81 25.36 1.97
C SER A 276 25.76 24.21 1.64
N ASP A 277 25.23 23.10 1.11
CA ASP A 277 25.95 21.87 0.81
C ASP A 277 26.33 21.79 -0.68
N ASP A 278 25.46 22.31 -1.56
CA ASP A 278 25.75 22.55 -2.98
C ASP A 278 25.49 24.03 -3.34
N PRO A 279 26.49 24.91 -3.20
CA PRO A 279 26.37 26.33 -3.55
C PRO A 279 26.33 26.59 -5.07
N ASP A 280 26.66 25.60 -5.90
CA ASP A 280 26.66 25.74 -7.36
C ASP A 280 25.24 25.51 -7.93
N CYS A 281 24.37 24.82 -7.18
CA CYS A 281 22.98 24.62 -7.57
C CYS A 281 22.10 25.87 -7.37
N SER A 282 21.85 26.62 -8.44
CA SER A 282 21.07 27.87 -8.41
C SER A 282 19.56 27.74 -8.13
N LEU A 283 19.00 26.52 -8.03
CA LEU A 283 17.56 26.26 -7.88
C LEU A 283 17.02 26.49 -6.47
N THR A 284 17.35 27.66 -5.90
CA THR A 284 17.07 28.03 -4.50
C THR A 284 15.67 28.60 -4.29
N ALA A 285 14.86 28.80 -5.34
CA ALA A 285 13.54 29.43 -5.29
C ALA A 285 13.50 30.84 -4.67
N THR A 286 14.60 31.59 -4.73
CA THR A 286 14.66 33.01 -4.31
C THR A 286 13.73 33.93 -5.09
N GLU A 287 13.33 33.48 -6.28
CA GLU A 287 12.46 34.18 -7.22
C GLU A 287 10.99 33.77 -7.11
N ASN A 288 10.69 32.77 -6.26
CA ASN A 288 9.34 32.30 -6.04
C ASN A 288 8.51 33.34 -5.26
N VAL A 289 7.45 33.87 -5.88
CA VAL A 289 6.66 34.95 -5.26
C VAL A 289 5.89 34.50 -4.01
N PHE A 290 5.48 33.22 -3.94
CA PHE A 290 4.82 32.67 -2.76
C PHE A 290 5.83 32.36 -1.65
N GLY A 291 7.00 31.83 -1.99
CA GLY A 291 8.11 31.66 -1.05
C GLY A 291 8.54 32.97 -0.41
N ARG A 292 8.69 34.04 -1.22
CA ARG A 292 8.97 35.41 -0.73
C ARG A 292 7.90 35.89 0.26
N LEU A 293 6.63 35.67 -0.08
CA LEU A 293 5.50 36.05 0.77
C LEU A 293 5.53 35.32 2.12
N ILE A 294 5.80 34.02 2.12
CA ILE A 294 5.93 33.21 3.34
C ILE A 294 7.09 33.69 4.19
N ASN A 295 8.24 33.97 3.56
CA ASN A 295 9.45 34.48 4.22
C ASN A 295 9.41 35.99 4.55
N GLY A 296 8.21 36.53 4.77
CA GLY A 296 8.00 37.85 5.36
C GLY A 296 8.07 39.04 4.40
N VAL A 297 8.24 38.84 3.09
CA VAL A 297 8.12 39.95 2.12
C VAL A 297 6.66 40.37 2.03
N PRO A 298 6.32 41.67 2.25
CA PRO A 298 4.95 42.12 2.11
C PRO A 298 4.43 41.89 0.70
N GLU A 299 3.16 41.52 0.59
CA GLU A 299 2.52 41.12 -0.66
C GLU A 299 2.74 42.13 -1.81
N ALA A 300 2.59 43.43 -1.54
CA ALA A 300 2.82 44.49 -2.54
C ALA A 300 4.27 44.58 -3.06
N ARG A 301 5.22 43.85 -2.46
CA ARG A 301 6.66 43.89 -2.76
C ARG A 301 7.23 42.56 -3.27
N VAL A 302 6.47 41.46 -3.25
CA VAL A 302 6.98 40.11 -3.57
C VAL A 302 7.52 39.97 -4.99
N CYS A 303 7.04 40.79 -5.93
CA CYS A 303 7.57 40.82 -7.30
C CYS A 303 9.01 41.36 -7.35
N LYS A 304 9.33 42.35 -6.52
CA LYS A 304 10.55 43.17 -6.67
C LYS A 304 11.61 42.92 -5.61
N HIS A 305 11.26 42.30 -4.49
CA HIS A 305 12.15 42.12 -3.35
C HIS A 305 12.29 40.64 -3.01
N ALA A 306 13.52 40.14 -2.98
CA ALA A 306 13.83 38.84 -2.42
C ALA A 306 13.56 38.83 -0.91
N ALA A 307 13.33 37.63 -0.38
CA ALA A 307 13.27 37.44 1.06
C ALA A 307 14.66 37.50 1.68
N ASN A 308 14.74 37.90 2.95
CA ASN A 308 15.97 37.93 3.73
C ASN A 308 15.92 36.83 4.80
N ALA A 309 17.07 36.23 5.11
CA ALA A 309 17.21 35.24 6.18
C ALA A 309 16.65 35.73 7.54
N SER A 310 16.69 37.03 7.82
CA SER A 310 16.14 37.64 9.06
C SER A 310 14.61 37.64 9.15
N THR A 311 13.90 37.51 8.04
CA THR A 311 12.43 37.47 7.99
C THR A 311 11.88 36.09 7.62
N ALA A 312 12.76 35.17 7.25
CA ALA A 312 12.39 33.80 6.93
C ALA A 312 11.90 33.07 8.18
N THR A 313 10.71 32.48 8.07
CA THR A 313 10.10 31.69 9.14
C THR A 313 10.48 30.21 9.04
N GLY A 314 10.98 29.81 7.86
CA GLY A 314 11.16 28.44 7.45
C GLY A 314 9.88 27.78 6.93
N GLU A 315 8.70 28.35 7.09
CA GLU A 315 7.45 27.65 6.73
C GLU A 315 7.37 27.20 5.24
N PHE A 316 8.13 27.83 4.34
CA PHE A 316 8.24 27.45 2.92
C PHE A 316 9.35 26.43 2.67
N ILE A 317 9.01 25.33 1.98
CA ILE A 317 9.95 24.29 1.59
C ILE A 317 9.79 24.03 0.10
N HIS A 318 10.84 24.32 -0.64
CA HIS A 318 10.97 24.08 -2.06
C HIS A 318 11.80 22.83 -2.30
N ILE A 319 11.33 21.91 -3.16
CA ILE A 319 12.05 20.68 -3.48
C ILE A 319 12.16 20.53 -4.99
N GLU A 320 13.39 20.59 -5.50
CA GLU A 320 13.74 20.40 -6.90
C GLU A 320 14.31 19.02 -7.10
N GLN A 321 13.70 18.21 -7.97
CA GLN A 321 13.99 16.78 -7.98
C GLN A 321 14.40 16.29 -9.36
N ALA A 322 15.27 15.29 -9.41
CA ALA A 322 15.49 14.49 -10.61
C ALA A 322 14.31 13.55 -10.87
N ILE A 323 14.11 13.12 -12.12
CA ILE A 323 12.97 12.26 -12.51
C ILE A 323 12.87 10.99 -11.66
N ILE A 324 14.00 10.36 -11.30
CA ILE A 324 14.02 9.14 -10.49
C ILE A 324 13.32 9.32 -9.14
N SER A 325 13.46 10.48 -8.50
CA SER A 325 12.82 10.80 -7.22
C SER A 325 11.29 10.94 -7.33
N ARG A 326 10.79 11.26 -8.53
CA ARG A 326 9.38 11.54 -8.81
C ARG A 326 8.60 10.32 -9.30
N GLN A 327 9.27 9.20 -9.50
CA GLN A 327 8.66 7.95 -9.94
C GLN A 327 7.74 7.37 -8.86
N SER A 328 6.69 6.67 -9.30
CA SER A 328 5.66 6.09 -8.43
C SER A 328 6.21 5.11 -7.40
N SER A 329 7.29 4.39 -7.72
CA SER A 329 7.99 3.49 -6.79
C SER A 329 8.54 4.20 -5.54
N ASN A 330 8.72 5.52 -5.59
CA ASN A 330 9.23 6.34 -4.48
C ASN A 330 8.13 7.08 -3.70
N TYR A 331 6.86 6.95 -4.09
CA TYR A 331 5.76 7.69 -3.45
C TYR A 331 5.58 7.33 -1.97
N GLU A 332 5.63 6.04 -1.63
CA GLU A 332 5.54 5.61 -0.23
C GLU A 332 6.70 6.16 0.61
N GLY A 333 7.91 6.18 0.04
CA GLY A 333 9.08 6.79 0.67
C GLY A 333 8.85 8.27 0.95
N TRP A 334 8.33 9.02 -0.01
CA TRP A 334 8.02 10.44 0.20
C TRP A 334 6.94 10.68 1.25
N GLY A 335 5.89 9.86 1.27
CA GLY A 335 4.90 9.87 2.34
C GLY A 335 5.53 9.62 3.71
N GLU A 336 6.45 8.67 3.80
CA GLU A 336 7.19 8.36 5.03
C GLU A 336 8.12 9.50 5.46
N VAL A 337 8.83 10.15 4.53
CA VAL A 337 9.66 11.33 4.83
C VAL A 337 8.81 12.40 5.50
N ILE A 338 7.66 12.77 4.91
CA ILE A 338 6.79 13.79 5.50
C ILE A 338 6.29 13.36 6.89
N ARG A 339 5.89 12.10 7.06
CA ARG A 339 5.39 11.60 8.35
C ARG A 339 6.45 11.59 9.45
N ARG A 340 7.70 11.33 9.11
CA ARG A 340 8.84 11.37 10.04
C ARG A 340 9.22 12.80 10.40
N THR A 341 9.20 13.68 9.41
CA THR A 341 9.68 15.04 9.59
C THR A 341 8.69 15.95 10.30
N PHE A 342 7.39 15.71 10.12
CA PHE A 342 6.34 16.50 10.75
C PHE A 342 5.57 15.64 11.75
N GLU A 343 5.49 16.12 12.99
CA GLU A 343 4.64 15.59 14.03
C GLU A 343 3.16 15.74 13.65
N THR A 344 2.31 14.89 14.23
CA THR A 344 0.86 15.02 14.09
C THR A 344 0.34 16.19 14.92
N SER A 345 -0.67 16.89 14.42
CA SER A 345 -1.39 17.96 15.09
C SER A 345 -2.65 17.44 15.76
N CYS A 346 -2.88 17.85 17.01
CA CYS A 346 -4.08 17.55 17.79
C CYS A 346 -5.04 18.75 17.86
N GLN A 347 -5.14 19.54 16.79
CA GLN A 347 -6.15 20.58 16.70
C GLN A 347 -7.56 19.99 16.76
N ASP A 348 -8.53 20.77 17.25
CA ASP A 348 -9.91 20.31 17.41
C ASP A 348 -10.47 19.72 16.10
N GLY A 349 -10.91 18.46 16.17
CA GLY A 349 -11.43 17.72 15.03
C GLY A 349 -10.39 16.95 14.21
N MET A 350 -9.09 17.19 14.37
CA MET A 350 -8.00 16.42 13.75
C MET A 350 -7.66 15.15 14.55
N ARG A 351 -6.98 14.17 13.93
CA ARG A 351 -6.51 12.94 14.61
C ARG A 351 -5.05 12.68 14.32
N GLU A 352 -4.34 12.14 15.31
CA GLU A 352 -3.01 11.56 15.09
C GLU A 352 -3.10 10.35 14.15
N ASP A 353 -2.11 10.18 13.27
CA ASP A 353 -1.98 8.98 12.46
C ASP A 353 -1.81 7.74 13.35
N GLU A 354 -2.47 6.65 12.99
CA GLU A 354 -2.40 5.37 13.72
C GLU A 354 -0.97 4.78 13.74
N GLY A 355 -0.09 5.20 12.82
CA GLY A 355 1.33 4.82 12.74
C GLY A 355 2.25 5.51 13.76
N THR A 356 1.99 6.78 14.13
CA THR A 356 2.82 7.52 15.10
C THR A 356 2.68 6.95 16.51
N MET A 357 1.49 6.42 16.82
CA MET A 357 1.20 5.80 18.11
C MET A 357 1.96 4.47 18.30
N PHE A 358 2.31 3.77 17.21
CA PHE A 358 3.17 2.57 17.24
C PHE A 358 4.59 2.89 17.74
N TRP A 359 5.10 4.08 17.40
CA TRP A 359 6.42 4.56 17.85
C TRP A 359 6.41 5.00 19.31
N LEU A 360 5.37 5.72 19.75
CA LEU A 360 5.22 6.19 21.14
C LEU A 360 4.99 5.06 22.15
N VAL A 361 4.19 4.05 21.79
CA VAL A 361 3.91 2.90 22.67
C VAL A 361 5.14 2.00 22.85
N MET A 362 6.05 1.96 21.86
CA MET A 362 7.31 1.19 21.93
C MET A 362 8.46 1.94 22.62
N HIS A 363 8.37 3.27 22.78
CA HIS A 363 9.43 4.12 23.35
C HIS A 363 9.08 4.74 24.71
N LEU A 364 7.87 4.56 25.24
CA LEU A 364 7.59 4.91 26.63
C LEU A 364 8.41 3.99 27.56
N PRO A 365 9.37 4.53 28.34
CA PRO A 365 9.89 3.77 29.46
C PRO A 365 8.70 3.55 30.39
N ILE A 366 8.30 2.30 30.61
CA ILE A 366 7.40 1.92 31.70
C ILE A 366 8.14 2.21 33.01
N ARG A 367 8.23 3.49 33.38
CA ARG A 367 8.51 3.89 34.74
C ARG A 367 7.18 3.82 35.47
N HIS A 368 7.09 2.86 36.39
CA HIS A 368 6.02 2.62 37.34
C HIS A 368 5.65 3.83 38.26
N THR A 369 6.05 5.06 37.94
CA THR A 369 5.99 6.22 38.85
C THR A 369 4.94 7.29 38.50
N PHE A 370 4.27 7.22 37.35
CA PHE A 370 3.31 8.28 36.98
C PHE A 370 1.96 8.18 37.72
N LEU A 371 1.50 6.97 38.05
CA LEU A 371 0.22 6.78 38.76
C LEU A 371 0.26 7.11 40.28
N PRO A 372 1.34 6.82 41.04
CA PRO A 372 1.40 7.17 42.46
C PRO A 372 1.52 8.67 42.74
N THR A 373 2.07 9.45 41.79
CA THR A 373 2.34 10.88 42.00
C THR A 373 1.09 11.74 41.80
N LEU A 374 0.21 11.36 40.87
CA LEU A 374 -1.09 12.01 40.66
C LEU A 374 -2.07 11.66 41.79
N LEU A 375 -2.11 10.39 42.24
CA LEU A 375 -2.91 9.96 43.39
C LEU A 375 -2.41 10.56 44.72
N ARG A 376 -1.09 10.72 44.93
CA ARG A 376 -0.57 11.43 46.12
C ARG A 376 -0.89 12.93 46.08
N LYS A 377 -0.88 13.60 44.91
CA LYS A 377 -1.27 15.01 44.81
C LYS A 377 -2.77 15.23 45.01
N VAL A 378 -3.62 14.30 44.55
CA VAL A 378 -5.08 14.35 44.76
C VAL A 378 -5.46 13.99 46.21
N MET A 379 -4.77 13.04 46.84
CA MET A 379 -5.02 12.70 48.25
C MET A 379 -4.38 13.67 49.26
N ALA A 380 -3.24 14.29 48.95
CA ALA A 380 -2.61 15.29 49.83
C ALA A 380 -3.38 16.63 49.86
N LYS A 381 -4.17 16.95 48.82
CA LYS A 381 -5.00 18.17 48.78
C LYS A 381 -6.31 18.04 49.57
N ARG A 382 -6.70 16.84 50.01
CA ARG A 382 -7.90 16.58 50.83
C ARG A 382 -7.66 16.55 52.35
N GLY A 383 -6.41 16.70 52.82
CA GLY A 383 -6.04 16.52 54.23
C GLY A 383 -5.91 17.78 55.10
N LYS A 384 -6.08 18.99 54.57
CA LYS A 384 -5.89 20.24 55.34
C LYS A 384 -6.98 21.26 55.05
N ASN A 385 -8.14 21.09 55.66
CA ASN A 385 -9.06 22.18 56.01
C ASN A 385 -10.20 21.62 56.88
N ARG A 386 -9.94 21.44 58.18
CA ARG A 386 -11.00 21.23 59.18
C ARG A 386 -10.54 21.78 60.53
N LYS A 387 -10.82 23.06 60.77
CA LYS A 387 -11.05 23.67 62.10
C LYS A 387 -11.38 25.16 61.94
N HIS A 388 -12.68 25.49 61.87
CA HIS A 388 -13.35 26.49 62.71
C HIS A 388 -14.81 26.76 62.28
N ARG A 389 -15.74 26.70 63.28
CA ARG A 389 -17.00 27.47 63.50
C ARG A 389 -18.04 27.58 62.35
N ARG A 390 -19.36 27.70 62.54
CA ARG A 390 -20.36 27.49 63.62
C ARG A 390 -21.73 27.69 62.93
N THR A 391 -22.74 26.87 63.30
CA THR A 391 -24.21 27.12 63.30
C THR A 391 -24.94 27.62 62.04
N SER A 392 -25.79 26.78 61.42
CA SER A 392 -27.20 27.03 60.99
C SER A 392 -27.80 25.79 60.28
N PRO A 393 -29.15 25.65 60.18
CA PRO A 393 -29.84 24.39 60.48
C PRO A 393 -30.15 23.46 59.29
N GLU A 394 -30.37 22.20 59.67
CA GLU A 394 -31.08 21.08 59.01
C GLU A 394 -31.45 21.20 57.53
N VAL A 395 -30.80 20.34 56.72
CA VAL A 395 -31.28 19.91 55.39
C VAL A 395 -31.42 18.38 55.44
N PRO A 396 -32.47 17.78 54.85
CA PRO A 396 -32.78 16.36 55.02
C PRO A 396 -31.73 15.44 54.38
N ILE A 397 -31.46 14.33 55.06
CA ILE A 397 -30.60 13.24 54.62
C ILE A 397 -31.20 12.61 53.36
N ILE A 398 -30.60 12.85 52.19
CA ILE A 398 -30.85 12.06 50.99
C ILE A 398 -30.11 10.73 51.16
N ALA A 399 -30.86 9.63 51.05
CA ALA A 399 -30.38 8.26 51.14
C ALA A 399 -29.21 8.03 50.17
N ALA A 400 -28.19 7.33 50.66
CA ALA A 400 -27.03 6.94 49.87
C ALA A 400 -27.45 6.08 48.67
N ILE A 401 -27.21 6.59 47.46
CA ILE A 401 -27.29 5.82 46.23
C ILE A 401 -26.22 4.71 46.31
N PRO A 402 -26.57 3.43 46.17
CA PRO A 402 -25.56 2.37 46.13
C PRO A 402 -24.64 2.62 44.93
N PRO A 403 -23.32 2.35 45.04
CA PRO A 403 -22.41 2.56 43.92
C PRO A 403 -22.94 1.83 42.68
N PRO A 404 -22.85 2.44 41.48
CA PRO A 404 -23.36 1.83 40.27
C PRO A 404 -22.71 0.46 40.12
N GLN A 405 -23.55 -0.58 39.98
CA GLN A 405 -23.09 -1.94 39.69
C GLN A 405 -22.20 -1.85 38.45
N THR A 406 -20.91 -2.12 38.61
CA THR A 406 -19.99 -2.22 37.49
C THR A 406 -20.45 -3.41 36.66
N PHE A 407 -20.97 -3.13 35.46
CA PHE A 407 -21.29 -4.15 34.48
C PHE A 407 -20.00 -4.86 34.07
N HIS A 408 -19.68 -5.97 34.74
CA HIS A 408 -18.63 -6.88 34.31
C HIS A 408 -19.25 -7.84 33.30
N LEU A 409 -18.83 -7.73 32.03
CA LEU A 409 -19.18 -8.74 31.03
C LEU A 409 -18.55 -10.08 31.44
N PRO A 410 -19.25 -11.21 31.26
CA PRO A 410 -18.64 -12.52 31.42
C PRO A 410 -17.37 -12.64 30.57
N PRO A 411 -16.31 -13.32 31.07
CA PRO A 411 -15.05 -13.48 30.35
C PRO A 411 -15.23 -14.09 28.95
N GLU A 412 -16.21 -14.96 28.77
CA GLU A 412 -16.54 -15.61 27.49
C GLU A 412 -17.02 -14.59 26.46
N ILE A 413 -17.88 -13.67 26.87
CA ILE A 413 -18.38 -12.58 26.01
C ILE A 413 -17.26 -11.61 25.67
N THR A 414 -16.44 -11.27 26.67
CA THR A 414 -15.26 -10.41 26.45
C THR A 414 -14.32 -11.05 25.43
N PHE A 415 -14.05 -12.36 25.55
CA PHE A 415 -13.21 -13.09 24.60
C PHE A 415 -13.82 -13.17 23.20
N MET A 416 -15.14 -13.37 23.07
CA MET A 416 -15.83 -13.33 21.78
C MET A 416 -15.71 -11.96 21.10
N ILE A 417 -15.85 -10.88 21.87
CA ILE A 417 -15.64 -9.51 21.37
C ILE A 417 -14.19 -9.37 20.86
N MET A 418 -13.19 -9.79 21.65
CA MET A 418 -11.80 -9.72 21.20
C MET A 418 -11.56 -10.54 19.94
N ARG A 419 -12.17 -11.73 19.81
CA ARG A 419 -12.04 -12.54 18.60
C ARG A 419 -12.65 -11.85 17.39
N LYS A 420 -13.81 -11.20 17.54
CA LYS A 420 -14.41 -10.40 16.47
C LYS A 420 -13.57 -9.18 16.09
N LEU A 421 -12.93 -8.54 17.06
CA LEU A 421 -11.93 -7.51 16.77
C LEU A 421 -10.72 -8.09 16.04
N ASN A 422 -10.36 -9.35 16.32
CA ASN A 422 -9.28 -10.10 15.67
C ASN A 422 -9.63 -10.60 14.25
N GLU A 423 -10.91 -10.62 13.88
CA GLU A 423 -11.42 -11.05 12.56
C GLU A 423 -11.58 -9.86 11.58
N GLY A 424 -11.18 -8.64 12.00
CA GLY A 424 -11.24 -7.44 11.16
C GLY A 424 -10.19 -7.42 10.03
N PRO A 425 -10.17 -6.36 9.20
CA PRO A 425 -9.13 -6.16 8.18
C PRO A 425 -7.72 -6.27 8.77
N PRO A 426 -6.81 -7.10 8.24
CA PRO A 426 -5.51 -7.42 8.83
C PRO A 426 -4.66 -6.19 9.22
N ASP A 427 -4.82 -5.08 8.50
CA ASP A 427 -4.16 -3.79 8.70
C ASP A 427 -4.63 -3.05 9.98
N ARG A 428 -5.82 -3.35 10.53
CA ARG A 428 -6.41 -2.61 11.66
C ARG A 428 -6.71 -3.47 12.89
N THR A 429 -6.83 -4.77 12.70
CA THR A 429 -7.16 -5.78 13.71
C THR A 429 -6.29 -5.71 14.97
N TRP A 430 -4.98 -5.55 14.80
CA TRP A 430 -4.03 -5.42 15.90
C TRP A 430 -4.30 -4.19 16.78
N HIS A 431 -4.62 -3.05 16.16
CA HIS A 431 -4.85 -1.79 16.86
C HIS A 431 -6.05 -1.87 17.82
N TYR A 432 -7.13 -2.51 17.38
CA TYR A 432 -8.31 -2.70 18.22
C TYR A 432 -8.00 -3.55 19.46
N LEU A 433 -7.22 -4.62 19.30
CA LEU A 433 -6.82 -5.46 20.42
C LEU A 433 -5.89 -4.73 21.38
N VAL A 434 -4.92 -3.96 20.88
CA VAL A 434 -4.02 -3.16 21.72
C VAL A 434 -4.83 -2.17 22.55
N ASN A 435 -5.74 -1.42 21.92
CA ASN A 435 -6.60 -0.48 22.60
C ASN A 435 -7.51 -1.17 23.62
N ALA A 436 -8.12 -2.29 23.25
CA ALA A 436 -8.94 -3.10 24.14
C ALA A 436 -8.15 -3.58 25.38
N SER A 437 -6.85 -3.88 25.21
CA SER A 437 -5.98 -4.30 26.33
C SER A 437 -5.69 -3.19 27.35
N LEU A 438 -5.94 -1.93 26.95
CA LEU A 438 -5.75 -0.73 27.77
C LEU A 438 -7.04 -0.23 28.43
N VAL A 439 -8.21 -0.72 28.00
CA VAL A 439 -9.54 -0.30 28.53
C VAL A 439 -9.67 -0.59 30.03
N CYS A 440 -9.54 -1.86 30.42
CA CYS A 440 -9.66 -2.27 31.82
C CYS A 440 -8.92 -3.59 32.09
N ARG A 441 -8.89 -4.02 33.36
CA ARG A 441 -8.20 -5.26 33.77
C ARG A 441 -8.82 -6.51 33.15
N ASP A 442 -10.14 -6.55 33.04
CA ASP A 442 -10.89 -7.71 32.55
C ASP A 442 -10.69 -7.91 31.04
N TRP A 443 -10.51 -6.81 30.30
CA TRP A 443 -10.26 -6.83 28.85
C TRP A 443 -8.80 -7.11 28.50
N ARG A 444 -7.87 -6.71 29.39
CA ARG A 444 -6.44 -6.89 29.19
C ARG A 444 -6.03 -8.33 28.93
N GLY A 445 -6.54 -9.28 29.72
CA GLY A 445 -6.17 -10.70 29.58
C GLY A 445 -6.54 -11.29 28.21
N PRO A 446 -7.85 -11.28 27.85
CA PRO A 446 -8.34 -11.72 26.55
C PRO A 446 -7.64 -11.04 25.37
N ALA A 447 -7.50 -9.72 25.40
CA ALA A 447 -6.83 -8.98 24.33
C ALA A 447 -5.35 -9.37 24.20
N GLN A 448 -4.61 -9.43 25.31
CA GLN A 448 -3.20 -9.87 25.31
C GLN A 448 -3.05 -11.30 24.78
N SER A 449 -4.01 -12.19 25.04
CA SER A 449 -3.94 -13.57 24.55
C SER A 449 -4.00 -13.69 23.03
N LEU A 450 -4.71 -12.78 22.35
CA LEU A 450 -4.78 -12.73 20.89
C LEU A 450 -3.61 -11.93 20.29
N ILE A 451 -3.22 -10.82 20.93
CA ILE A 451 -2.03 -10.03 20.58
C ILE A 451 -0.78 -10.92 20.54
N PHE A 452 -0.52 -11.66 21.61
CA PHE A 452 0.70 -12.49 21.70
C PHE A 452 0.50 -13.91 21.15
N GLN A 453 -0.60 -14.17 20.42
CA GLN A 453 -0.87 -15.49 19.84
C GLN A 453 0.14 -15.84 18.75
N SER A 454 0.59 -14.86 17.98
CA SER A 454 1.53 -15.02 16.88
C SER A 454 2.74 -14.10 17.06
N ILE A 455 3.94 -14.64 16.93
CA ILE A 455 5.20 -13.90 17.08
C ILE A 455 6.08 -14.11 15.85
N TYR A 456 6.67 -13.01 15.38
CA TYR A 456 7.56 -12.98 14.23
C TYR A 456 8.92 -12.40 14.63
N PHE A 457 9.96 -13.21 14.55
CA PHE A 457 11.34 -12.78 14.73
C PHE A 457 12.02 -12.63 13.38
N HIS A 458 12.49 -11.42 13.09
CA HIS A 458 13.26 -11.12 11.87
C HIS A 458 14.59 -10.41 12.15
N SER A 459 14.90 -10.17 13.42
CA SER A 459 16.12 -9.48 13.86
C SER A 459 16.41 -9.75 15.34
N ASN A 460 17.69 -9.64 15.71
CA ASN A 460 18.12 -9.80 17.10
C ASN A 460 17.48 -8.79 18.05
N GLU A 461 17.28 -7.55 17.60
CA GLU A 461 16.69 -6.51 18.42
C GLU A 461 15.24 -6.80 18.80
N ARG A 462 14.44 -7.40 17.90
CA ARG A 462 13.08 -7.85 18.24
C ARG A 462 13.08 -8.94 19.30
N CYS A 463 14.01 -9.89 19.18
CA CYS A 463 14.19 -10.95 20.17
C CYS A 463 14.56 -10.41 21.54
N LYS A 464 15.57 -9.52 21.63
CA LYS A 464 15.97 -8.88 22.88
C LYS A 464 14.82 -8.12 23.54
N ARG A 465 14.03 -7.40 22.75
CA ARG A 465 12.84 -6.67 23.24
C ARG A 465 11.79 -7.64 23.77
N PHE A 466 11.49 -8.70 23.02
CA PHE A 466 10.52 -9.71 23.46
C PHE A 466 11.00 -10.44 24.72
N ARG A 467 12.28 -10.81 24.81
CA ARG A 467 12.88 -11.39 26.01
C ARG A 467 12.67 -10.49 27.22
N LYS A 468 13.02 -9.20 27.11
CA LYS A 468 12.82 -8.22 28.19
C LYS A 468 11.34 -8.08 28.57
N LEU A 469 10.43 -8.14 27.59
CA LEU A 469 8.99 -8.08 27.83
C LEU A 469 8.50 -9.30 28.62
N VAL A 470 8.96 -10.50 28.24
CA VAL A 470 8.62 -11.78 28.86
C VAL A 470 9.24 -11.93 30.24
N GLU A 471 10.48 -11.48 30.45
CA GLU A 471 11.11 -11.47 31.77
C GLU A 471 10.27 -10.69 32.79
N ASN A 472 9.66 -9.60 32.33
CA ASN A 472 8.73 -8.81 33.14
C ASN A 472 7.31 -9.41 33.20
N ASN A 473 6.94 -10.26 32.24
CA ASN A 473 5.59 -10.84 32.12
C ASN A 473 5.64 -12.31 31.64
N PRO A 474 6.07 -13.28 32.48
CA PRO A 474 6.29 -14.66 32.04
C PRO A 474 5.04 -15.35 31.47
N ARG A 475 3.85 -14.90 31.89
CA ARG A 475 2.56 -15.41 31.39
C ARG A 475 2.35 -15.22 29.89
N LEU A 476 3.04 -14.28 29.25
CA LEU A 476 2.88 -14.03 27.81
C LEU A 476 3.37 -15.22 26.98
N LEU A 477 4.33 -16.00 27.50
CA LEU A 477 4.83 -17.20 26.85
C LEU A 477 3.72 -18.24 26.62
N SER A 478 2.74 -18.35 27.52
CA SER A 478 1.69 -19.37 27.38
C SER A 478 0.66 -19.05 26.29
N TYR A 479 0.62 -17.80 25.83
CA TYR A 479 -0.27 -17.34 24.75
C TYR A 479 0.28 -17.63 23.36
N VAL A 480 1.60 -17.76 23.22
CA VAL A 480 2.23 -17.96 21.91
C VAL A 480 1.82 -19.32 21.34
N ARG A 481 1.14 -19.28 20.20
CA ARG A 481 0.71 -20.47 19.43
C ARG A 481 1.42 -20.56 18.09
N HIS A 482 1.71 -19.43 17.47
CA HIS A 482 2.41 -19.36 16.19
C HIS A 482 3.73 -18.62 16.37
N LEU A 483 4.81 -19.23 15.92
CA LEU A 483 6.13 -18.62 15.91
C LEU A 483 6.68 -18.68 14.50
N SER A 484 7.10 -17.55 13.95
CA SER A 484 7.83 -17.49 12.69
C SER A 484 9.20 -16.86 12.91
N ILE A 485 10.23 -17.55 12.42
CA ILE A 485 11.62 -17.14 12.49
C ILE A 485 12.07 -16.88 11.06
N LEU A 486 12.29 -15.61 10.74
CA LEU A 486 12.71 -15.14 9.43
C LEU A 486 14.13 -14.62 9.54
N GLU A 487 14.95 -15.00 8.58
CA GLU A 487 16.29 -14.47 8.43
C GLU A 487 16.38 -13.77 7.08
N ASN A 488 15.87 -12.53 7.05
CA ASN A 488 15.95 -11.68 5.86
C ASN A 488 17.16 -10.76 6.00
N ASP A 489 18.23 -11.09 5.29
CA ASP A 489 19.18 -10.13 4.72
C ASP A 489 19.47 -10.56 3.27
N LEU A 490 18.43 -10.51 2.42
CA LEU A 490 18.63 -10.39 0.97
C LEU A 490 19.08 -8.95 0.67
N VAL A 491 20.26 -8.56 1.16
CA VAL A 491 20.99 -7.44 0.59
C VAL A 491 21.67 -8.02 -0.65
N SER A 492 21.18 -7.62 -1.82
CA SER A 492 21.62 -8.03 -3.15
C SER A 492 23.02 -7.55 -3.53
N ASP A 493 23.95 -7.46 -2.58
CA ASP A 493 25.28 -6.87 -2.78
C ASP A 493 26.35 -7.96 -2.62
N PHE A 494 26.72 -8.58 -3.74
CA PHE A 494 27.65 -9.71 -3.80
C PHE A 494 29.15 -9.33 -3.64
N ASP A 495 29.49 -8.07 -3.33
CA ASP A 495 30.86 -7.57 -3.57
C ASP A 495 31.70 -7.12 -2.35
N THR A 496 31.28 -7.35 -1.10
CA THR A 496 32.15 -7.02 0.07
C THR A 496 32.95 -8.21 0.61
N VAL A 497 34.21 -8.29 0.20
CA VAL A 497 35.22 -9.22 0.75
C VAL A 497 35.86 -8.61 2.00
N VAL A 498 35.76 -9.30 3.15
CA VAL A 498 36.44 -8.88 4.39
C VAL A 498 37.42 -9.98 4.82
N SER A 499 38.71 -9.63 4.87
CA SER A 499 39.78 -10.52 5.33
C SER A 499 39.87 -10.51 6.86
N ASP A 500 40.01 -11.68 7.48
CA ASP A 500 40.33 -11.76 8.91
C ASP A 500 41.80 -11.43 9.20
N ARG A 501 42.14 -11.28 10.49
CA ARG A 501 43.52 -10.96 10.95
C ARG A 501 44.57 -12.04 10.62
N ASN A 502 44.15 -13.19 10.12
CA ASN A 502 45.02 -14.30 9.71
C ASN A 502 45.15 -14.40 8.19
N GLY A 503 44.59 -13.44 7.43
CA GLY A 503 44.69 -13.40 5.97
C GLY A 503 43.83 -14.44 5.27
N LYS A 504 42.85 -15.05 5.95
CA LYS A 504 41.89 -15.93 5.31
C LYS A 504 40.76 -15.08 4.73
N THR A 505 40.67 -15.05 3.40
CA THR A 505 39.59 -14.41 2.67
C THR A 505 38.27 -15.08 3.03
N MET A 506 37.37 -14.37 3.72
CA MET A 506 35.98 -14.79 3.88
C MET A 506 35.10 -13.83 3.09
N TYR A 507 34.24 -14.37 2.24
CA TYR A 507 33.13 -13.60 1.67
C TYR A 507 32.27 -13.09 2.84
N GLY A 508 31.89 -11.81 2.85
CA GLY A 508 31.17 -11.14 3.94
C GLY A 508 30.01 -11.98 4.47
N GLY A 509 30.22 -12.60 5.63
CA GLY A 509 29.37 -13.68 6.13
C GLY A 509 28.11 -13.17 6.82
N TRP A 510 26.98 -13.38 6.15
CA TRP A 510 25.67 -13.76 6.69
C TRP A 510 25.77 -14.28 8.14
N LYS A 511 25.53 -13.43 9.13
CA LYS A 511 25.42 -13.89 10.53
C LYS A 511 23.99 -14.32 10.78
N ALA A 512 23.76 -15.60 10.53
CA ALA A 512 22.45 -16.20 10.74
C ALA A 512 21.93 -15.97 12.17
N TYR A 513 20.72 -15.42 12.27
CA TYR A 513 20.16 -14.83 13.48
C TYR A 513 20.02 -15.88 14.60
N LEU A 514 19.72 -17.13 14.24
CA LEU A 514 19.65 -18.25 15.18
C LEU A 514 21.00 -18.60 15.84
N HIS A 515 22.14 -18.11 15.35
CA HIS A 515 23.44 -18.35 15.98
C HIS A 515 23.83 -17.29 17.00
N LEU A 516 23.06 -16.21 17.12
CA LEU A 516 23.37 -15.18 18.09
C LEU A 516 23.04 -15.73 19.49
N PRO A 517 23.97 -15.64 20.46
CA PRO A 517 23.76 -16.15 21.82
C PRO A 517 22.44 -15.69 22.44
N GLU A 518 21.96 -14.49 22.08
CA GLU A 518 20.71 -13.93 22.59
C GLU A 518 19.46 -14.60 21.99
N ALA A 519 19.48 -15.01 20.72
CA ALA A 519 18.39 -15.78 20.12
C ALA A 519 18.27 -17.16 20.78
N MET A 520 19.42 -17.79 21.04
CA MET A 520 19.52 -19.07 21.74
C MET A 520 19.08 -19.01 23.21
N GLU A 521 18.97 -17.83 23.81
CA GLU A 521 18.48 -17.69 25.20
C GLU A 521 16.96 -17.45 25.26
N CYS A 522 16.37 -16.84 24.23
CA CYS A 522 14.95 -16.50 24.20
C CYS A 522 14.09 -17.66 23.68
N ILE A 523 14.52 -18.31 22.60
CA ILE A 523 13.73 -19.33 21.90
C ILE A 523 13.43 -20.55 22.79
N PRO A 524 14.35 -21.07 23.62
CA PRO A 524 14.09 -22.26 24.45
C PRO A 524 12.98 -22.12 25.50
N LYS A 525 12.45 -20.90 25.74
CA LYS A 525 11.34 -20.66 26.68
C LYS A 525 9.95 -20.82 26.05
N LEU A 526 9.86 -20.81 24.72
CA LEU A 526 8.63 -20.94 23.94
C LEU A 526 8.16 -22.38 23.59
N PRO A 527 9.00 -23.45 23.56
CA PRO A 527 8.67 -24.71 22.89
C PRO A 527 7.36 -25.37 23.31
N SER A 528 7.02 -25.32 24.60
CA SER A 528 5.86 -26.00 25.14
C SER A 528 4.52 -25.42 24.68
N SER A 529 4.49 -24.11 24.36
CA SER A 529 3.29 -23.35 24.03
C SER A 529 2.97 -23.32 22.53
N VAL A 530 4.01 -23.36 21.70
CA VAL A 530 3.93 -23.22 20.24
C VAL A 530 3.27 -24.47 19.63
N ARG A 531 2.44 -24.24 18.62
CA ARG A 531 1.73 -25.26 17.83
C ARG A 531 2.00 -25.12 16.33
N SER A 532 2.34 -23.92 15.87
CA SER A 532 2.72 -23.63 14.50
C SER A 532 4.10 -23.00 14.47
N LEU A 533 5.03 -23.58 13.73
CA LEU A 533 6.41 -23.08 13.61
C LEU A 533 6.74 -22.81 12.14
N GLY A 534 7.10 -21.57 11.83
CA GLY A 534 7.64 -21.16 10.53
C GLY A 534 9.14 -20.86 10.65
N VAL A 535 9.95 -21.42 9.76
CA VAL A 535 11.41 -21.24 9.72
C VAL A 535 11.79 -20.87 8.29
N TYR A 536 12.24 -19.63 8.10
CA TYR A 536 12.59 -19.05 6.81
C TYR A 536 14.07 -18.64 6.88
N ILE A 537 14.98 -19.59 6.65
CA ILE A 537 16.41 -19.44 6.95
C ILE A 537 17.24 -20.08 5.85
N SER A 538 18.27 -19.35 5.39
CA SER A 538 19.29 -19.84 4.46
C SER A 538 20.69 -19.37 4.90
N PRO A 539 21.69 -20.25 5.04
CA PRO A 539 21.63 -21.71 4.89
C PRO A 539 21.09 -22.42 6.15
N TRP A 540 20.61 -23.66 5.99
CA TRP A 540 20.23 -24.52 7.11
C TRP A 540 21.50 -25.12 7.77
N ARG A 541 21.58 -25.10 9.10
CA ARG A 541 22.78 -25.54 9.86
C ARG A 541 22.40 -26.38 11.07
N ASP A 542 23.36 -27.10 11.65
CA ASP A 542 23.18 -27.93 12.86
C ASP A 542 22.47 -27.20 14.02
N SER A 543 22.79 -25.93 14.26
CA SER A 543 22.14 -25.19 15.36
C SER A 543 20.67 -24.88 15.08
N THR A 544 20.27 -24.79 13.80
CA THR A 544 18.87 -24.67 13.40
C THR A 544 18.14 -25.96 13.73
N VAL A 545 18.73 -27.12 13.39
CA VAL A 545 18.22 -28.44 13.81
C VAL A 545 18.10 -28.53 15.33
N ASP A 546 19.14 -28.11 16.06
CA ASP A 546 19.15 -28.09 17.52
C ASP A 546 18.07 -27.19 18.13
N THR A 547 17.72 -26.11 17.45
CA THR A 547 16.66 -25.19 17.89
C THR A 547 15.29 -25.77 17.59
N VAL A 548 15.08 -26.24 16.36
CA VAL A 548 13.79 -26.78 15.89
C VAL A 548 13.41 -28.05 16.67
N LYS A 549 14.36 -28.95 16.94
CA LYS A 549 14.09 -30.21 17.66
C LYS A 549 13.60 -30.02 19.10
N GLN A 550 13.75 -28.83 19.69
CA GLN A 550 13.26 -28.52 21.04
C GLN A 550 11.73 -28.38 21.09
N PHE A 551 11.07 -28.13 19.95
CA PHE A 551 9.62 -27.89 19.89
C PHE A 551 8.80 -29.17 19.84
N THR A 552 8.44 -29.74 20.98
CA THR A 552 7.78 -31.07 21.02
C THR A 552 6.27 -31.08 20.70
N ASN A 553 5.61 -29.92 20.65
CA ASN A 553 4.15 -29.82 20.50
C ASN A 553 3.71 -29.23 19.15
N ILE A 554 4.57 -29.27 18.14
CA ILE A 554 4.25 -28.72 16.81
C ILE A 554 3.18 -29.57 16.13
N LYS A 555 2.17 -28.88 15.59
CA LYS A 555 1.13 -29.40 14.71
C LYS A 555 1.32 -28.97 13.27
N LYS A 556 1.83 -27.76 13.06
CA LYS A 556 2.13 -27.18 11.74
C LYS A 556 3.58 -26.74 11.66
N LEU A 557 4.32 -27.25 10.69
CA LEU A 557 5.70 -26.86 10.42
C LEU A 557 5.79 -26.31 9.00
N LYS A 558 6.38 -25.12 8.87
CA LYS A 558 6.68 -24.49 7.59
C LYS A 558 8.16 -24.16 7.53
N ILE A 559 8.86 -24.70 6.54
CA ILE A 559 10.28 -24.46 6.29
C ILE A 559 10.40 -23.90 4.88
N LYS A 560 11.04 -22.74 4.72
CA LYS A 560 11.23 -22.07 3.42
C LYS A 560 12.66 -21.56 3.23
N PHE A 561 13.05 -21.35 1.96
CA PHE A 561 14.31 -20.75 1.51
C PHE A 561 15.57 -21.53 1.91
N VAL A 562 15.44 -22.85 2.05
CA VAL A 562 16.56 -23.69 2.46
C VAL A 562 17.36 -24.12 1.24
N THR A 563 18.66 -23.87 1.19
CA THR A 563 19.51 -24.21 0.03
C THR A 563 20.44 -25.40 0.28
N THR A 564 20.49 -25.92 1.51
CA THR A 564 21.52 -26.89 1.94
C THR A 564 21.05 -27.89 3.00
N MET A 565 19.74 -28.06 3.24
CA MET A 565 19.31 -29.04 4.26
C MET A 565 19.47 -30.45 3.73
N LEU A 566 20.01 -31.33 4.57
CA LEU A 566 20.10 -32.75 4.27
C LEU A 566 18.85 -33.47 4.79
N ALA A 567 18.48 -34.56 4.12
CA ALA A 567 17.42 -35.49 4.52
C ALA A 567 17.43 -35.85 6.02
N TRP A 568 18.60 -36.22 6.53
CA TRP A 568 18.76 -36.62 7.94
C TRP A 568 18.63 -35.42 8.91
N GLU A 569 18.94 -34.19 8.49
CA GLU A 569 18.77 -32.99 9.31
C GLU A 569 17.29 -32.69 9.50
N LEU A 570 16.49 -32.82 8.43
CA LEU A 570 15.03 -32.72 8.53
C LEU A 570 14.48 -33.80 9.46
N GLN A 571 14.89 -35.06 9.26
CA GLN A 571 14.52 -36.18 10.12
C GLN A 571 14.86 -35.88 11.60
N THR A 572 16.06 -35.39 11.86
CA THR A 572 16.53 -35.04 13.22
C THR A 572 15.76 -33.88 13.82
N ALA A 573 15.37 -32.88 13.01
CA ALA A 573 14.60 -31.73 13.44
C ALA A 573 13.16 -32.12 13.83
N VAL A 574 12.53 -33.02 13.06
CA VAL A 574 11.10 -33.37 13.23
C VAL A 574 10.86 -34.62 14.08
N GLN A 575 11.90 -35.38 14.45
CA GLN A 575 11.77 -36.64 15.22
C GLN A 575 10.94 -36.51 16.52
N ASN A 576 10.90 -35.31 17.12
CA ASN A 576 10.17 -35.04 18.36
C ASN A 576 8.73 -34.52 18.12
N PHE A 577 8.29 -34.37 16.87
CA PHE A 577 7.01 -33.73 16.53
C PHE A 577 5.89 -34.78 16.40
N HIS A 578 5.53 -35.39 17.52
CA HIS A 578 4.55 -36.49 17.55
C HIS A 578 3.11 -36.07 17.18
N ASN A 579 2.83 -34.77 17.10
CA ASN A 579 1.51 -34.22 16.75
C ASN A 579 1.51 -33.46 15.42
N LEU A 580 2.59 -33.59 14.62
CA LEU A 580 2.70 -32.92 13.34
C LEU A 580 1.65 -33.48 12.39
N THR A 581 0.79 -32.60 11.88
CA THR A 581 -0.29 -32.92 10.94
C THR A 581 -0.16 -32.12 9.65
N HIS A 582 0.52 -30.97 9.68
CA HIS A 582 0.75 -30.10 8.54
C HIS A 582 2.24 -29.87 8.36
N LEU A 583 2.75 -30.17 7.17
CA LEU A 583 4.13 -29.93 6.79
C LEU A 583 4.16 -29.14 5.48
N HIS A 584 4.91 -28.04 5.47
CA HIS A 584 5.15 -27.20 4.31
C HIS A 584 6.66 -27.05 4.14
N LEU A 585 7.20 -27.43 2.99
CA LEU A 585 8.62 -27.38 2.66
C LEU A 585 8.84 -26.60 1.36
N CYS A 586 9.89 -25.77 1.33
CA CYS A 586 10.32 -24.97 0.17
C CYS A 586 11.84 -24.80 0.23
N GLY A 587 12.54 -25.18 -0.85
CA GLY A 587 13.99 -25.00 -1.00
C GLY A 587 14.72 -26.19 -1.65
N SER A 588 16.02 -26.04 -1.90
CA SER A 588 16.96 -27.01 -2.48
C SER A 588 17.64 -27.89 -1.43
N PHE A 589 17.62 -29.19 -1.68
CA PHE A 589 18.13 -30.24 -0.80
C PHE A 589 19.25 -31.01 -1.53
N PRO A 590 20.53 -30.83 -1.19
CA PRO A 590 21.62 -31.52 -1.88
C PRO A 590 21.74 -33.00 -1.47
N LEU A 591 21.99 -33.84 -2.48
CA LEU A 591 22.29 -35.27 -2.40
C LEU A 591 23.62 -35.55 -1.67
N LEU A 592 23.64 -35.58 -0.34
CA LEU A 592 24.82 -36.03 0.42
C LEU A 592 24.45 -36.89 1.63
N GLY A 593 24.51 -38.22 1.45
CA GLY A 593 24.86 -39.19 2.49
C GLY A 593 23.73 -40.12 2.96
N GLU A 594 23.91 -41.42 2.71
CA GLU A 594 23.15 -42.52 3.35
C GLU A 594 23.65 -42.74 4.79
N GLU A 595 23.05 -42.09 5.77
CA GLU A 595 23.10 -42.57 7.16
C GLU A 595 21.68 -42.90 7.63
N HIS A 596 21.40 -44.21 7.73
CA HIS A 596 20.14 -44.72 8.28
C HIS A 596 20.09 -44.51 9.79
N LEU A 597 19.24 -43.58 10.23
CA LEU A 597 18.79 -43.46 11.62
C LEU A 597 17.63 -44.42 11.89
N GLU A 598 17.75 -45.26 12.92
CA GLU A 598 16.65 -46.11 13.40
C GLU A 598 15.46 -45.24 13.88
N SER A 599 14.36 -45.27 13.13
CA SER A 599 13.15 -44.48 13.42
C SER A 599 12.25 -45.16 14.47
N ARG A 600 11.67 -44.35 15.36
CA ARG A 600 10.54 -44.73 16.24
C ARG A 600 9.34 -43.82 16.00
N ARG A 601 8.19 -44.49 15.80
CA ARG A 601 6.78 -44.01 15.81
C ARG A 601 6.43 -42.93 14.77
N LYS A 602 5.58 -43.33 13.81
CA LYS A 602 5.06 -42.48 12.73
C LYS A 602 4.07 -41.44 13.26
N SER A 603 4.23 -40.18 12.84
CA SER A 603 3.19 -39.16 12.96
C SER A 603 2.26 -39.25 11.76
N MET A 604 0.95 -39.26 12.00
CA MET A 604 -0.07 -39.24 10.92
C MET A 604 -0.13 -37.84 10.33
N MET A 605 0.06 -37.72 9.02
CA MET A 605 0.06 -36.44 8.32
C MET A 605 -1.29 -36.22 7.63
N ASP A 606 -1.89 -35.05 7.82
CA ASP A 606 -3.18 -34.69 7.20
C ASP A 606 -2.96 -33.77 5.99
N LEU A 607 -1.89 -32.97 6.02
CA LEU A 607 -1.59 -31.97 5.00
C LEU A 607 -0.09 -31.87 4.70
N LEU A 608 0.25 -31.92 3.42
CA LEU A 608 1.61 -31.76 2.91
C LEU A 608 1.64 -30.73 1.78
N VAL A 609 2.56 -29.78 1.84
CA VAL A 609 2.87 -28.85 0.74
C VAL A 609 4.36 -28.89 0.46
N LEU A 610 4.71 -29.11 -0.79
CA LEU A 610 6.08 -29.10 -1.30
C LEU A 610 6.15 -28.00 -2.38
N GLU A 611 6.95 -26.98 -2.15
CA GLU A 611 7.29 -25.96 -3.13
C GLU A 611 8.70 -26.19 -3.66
N GLU A 612 8.94 -25.85 -4.92
CA GLU A 612 10.18 -26.19 -5.63
C GLU A 612 10.39 -27.71 -5.56
N VAL A 613 9.39 -28.46 -6.00
CA VAL A 613 9.38 -29.93 -5.91
C VAL A 613 10.60 -30.55 -6.59
N GLU A 614 11.08 -29.93 -7.67
CA GLU A 614 12.33 -30.31 -8.36
C GLU A 614 13.57 -30.30 -7.47
N ASP A 615 13.51 -29.51 -6.41
CA ASP A 615 14.57 -29.28 -5.45
C ASP A 615 14.36 -30.12 -4.18
N CYS A 616 13.16 -30.71 -4.00
CA CYS A 616 12.73 -31.47 -2.83
C CYS A 616 12.76 -33.00 -2.98
N PHE A 617 13.33 -33.57 -4.05
CA PHE A 617 13.24 -35.02 -4.31
C PHE A 617 13.79 -35.90 -3.19
N ASP A 618 14.95 -35.56 -2.62
CA ASP A 618 15.53 -36.32 -1.51
C ASP A 618 14.61 -36.31 -0.28
N VAL A 619 13.98 -35.16 -0.03
CA VAL A 619 13.00 -35.06 1.04
C VAL A 619 11.77 -35.88 0.72
N MET A 620 11.27 -35.88 -0.52
CA MET A 620 10.19 -36.78 -0.93
C MET A 620 10.58 -38.24 -0.71
N GLN A 621 11.82 -38.63 -1.06
CA GLN A 621 12.31 -39.98 -0.81
C GLN A 621 12.28 -40.30 0.70
N VAL A 622 12.70 -39.38 1.58
CA VAL A 622 12.58 -39.55 3.04
C VAL A 622 11.13 -39.63 3.50
N LEU A 623 10.23 -38.83 2.93
CA LEU A 623 8.80 -38.86 3.26
C LEU A 623 8.16 -40.19 2.86
N VAL A 624 8.55 -40.77 1.73
CA VAL A 624 7.96 -42.01 1.21
C VAL A 624 8.68 -43.26 1.69
N ASP A 625 10.00 -43.28 1.83
CA ASP A 625 10.75 -44.44 2.34
C ASP A 625 10.78 -44.47 3.87
N GLY A 626 10.81 -43.30 4.50
CA GLY A 626 11.05 -43.16 5.91
C GLY A 626 9.89 -43.66 6.76
N ASP A 627 10.23 -44.28 7.89
CA ASP A 627 9.30 -44.57 8.99
C ASP A 627 8.93 -43.31 9.81
N LEU A 628 9.11 -42.11 9.27
CA LEU A 628 8.88 -40.85 9.97
C LEU A 628 7.41 -40.44 9.94
N PHE A 629 6.78 -40.56 8.77
CA PHE A 629 5.41 -40.12 8.56
C PHE A 629 4.53 -41.27 8.10
N ASP A 630 3.32 -41.31 8.64
CA ASP A 630 2.25 -42.13 8.15
C ASP A 630 1.39 -41.27 7.20
N LEU A 631 1.58 -41.49 5.90
CA LEU A 631 0.88 -40.77 4.84
C LEU A 631 -0.49 -41.39 4.53
N SER A 632 -0.88 -42.48 5.21
CA SER A 632 -2.18 -43.11 4.98
C SER A 632 -3.36 -42.25 5.42
N GLY A 633 -3.13 -41.19 6.20
CA GLY A 633 -4.13 -40.19 6.58
C GLY A 633 -4.09 -38.87 5.78
N LEU A 634 -3.21 -38.76 4.77
CA LEU A 634 -2.97 -37.50 4.07
C LEU A 634 -4.20 -37.09 3.25
N GLU A 635 -4.90 -36.03 3.67
CA GLU A 635 -6.10 -35.53 2.99
C GLU A 635 -5.83 -34.42 1.97
N TYR A 636 -4.72 -33.68 2.12
CA TYR A 636 -4.34 -32.58 1.24
C TYR A 636 -2.87 -32.66 0.83
N LEU A 637 -2.61 -32.56 -0.47
CA LEU A 637 -1.28 -32.50 -1.05
C LEU A 637 -1.18 -31.32 -2.01
N GLY A 638 -0.26 -30.40 -1.73
CA GLY A 638 0.13 -29.31 -2.62
C GLY A 638 1.54 -29.54 -3.16
N LEU A 639 1.71 -29.44 -4.48
CA LEU A 639 2.98 -29.62 -5.17
C LEU A 639 3.20 -28.41 -6.06
N GLN A 640 4.33 -27.72 -5.92
CA GLN A 640 4.66 -26.53 -6.70
C GLN A 640 6.05 -26.68 -7.33
N TRP A 641 6.16 -26.48 -8.64
CA TRP A 641 7.42 -26.49 -9.39
C TRP A 641 7.82 -25.07 -9.79
N SER A 642 9.12 -24.77 -9.87
CA SER A 642 9.65 -23.42 -10.15
C SER A 642 10.64 -23.29 -11.31
N SER A 643 11.35 -24.37 -11.67
CA SER A 643 12.43 -24.32 -12.65
C SER A 643 12.47 -25.56 -13.55
N PRO A 644 12.86 -25.40 -14.84
CA PRO A 644 13.13 -26.49 -15.75
C PRO A 644 14.51 -27.13 -15.48
N HIS A 645 14.75 -27.69 -14.29
CA HIS A 645 15.98 -28.46 -14.06
C HIS A 645 15.89 -29.90 -14.58
N ARG A 646 17.04 -30.41 -15.04
CA ARG A 646 17.20 -31.73 -15.67
C ARG A 646 17.44 -32.80 -14.60
N GLY A 647 16.41 -33.55 -14.23
CA GLY A 647 16.54 -34.88 -13.62
C GLY A 647 15.48 -35.82 -14.21
N GLN A 648 15.88 -36.96 -14.80
CA GLN A 648 16.13 -38.32 -14.29
C GLN A 648 14.87 -39.07 -13.80
N GLU A 649 14.63 -40.26 -14.37
CA GLU A 649 13.47 -41.14 -14.11
C GLU A 649 13.25 -41.48 -12.62
N GLU A 650 14.30 -41.40 -11.80
CA GLU A 650 14.24 -41.71 -10.35
C GLU A 650 13.36 -40.73 -9.57
N GLU A 651 13.25 -39.49 -10.04
CA GLU A 651 12.45 -38.41 -9.45
C GLU A 651 10.95 -38.73 -9.44
N PHE A 652 10.45 -39.32 -10.53
CA PHE A 652 9.05 -39.67 -10.63
C PHE A 652 8.66 -40.86 -9.75
N ARG A 653 9.62 -41.74 -9.42
CA ARG A 653 9.36 -42.92 -8.58
C ARG A 653 8.97 -42.53 -7.16
N ALA A 654 9.63 -41.52 -6.59
CA ALA A 654 9.31 -41.02 -5.25
C ALA A 654 7.88 -40.50 -5.18
N LEU A 655 7.46 -39.76 -6.21
CA LEU A 655 6.10 -39.27 -6.31
C LEU A 655 5.07 -40.38 -6.52
N ASP A 656 5.36 -41.37 -7.37
CA ASP A 656 4.48 -42.52 -7.58
C ASP A 656 4.23 -43.26 -6.26
N MET A 657 5.28 -43.42 -5.45
CA MET A 657 5.19 -43.98 -4.09
C MET A 657 4.38 -43.08 -3.14
N LEU A 658 4.49 -41.75 -3.27
CA LEU A 658 3.68 -40.80 -2.49
C LEU A 658 2.18 -41.01 -2.79
N PHE A 659 1.80 -41.09 -4.06
CA PHE A 659 0.41 -41.37 -4.46
C PHE A 659 -0.06 -42.77 -4.08
N GLU A 660 0.82 -43.78 -4.14
CA GLU A 660 0.50 -45.13 -3.66
C GLU A 660 0.17 -45.15 -2.17
N LYS A 661 0.94 -44.44 -1.35
CA LYS A 661 0.76 -44.41 0.11
C LYS A 661 -0.41 -43.55 0.58
N SER A 662 -0.68 -42.43 -0.11
CA SER A 662 -1.70 -41.45 0.29
C SER A 662 -3.02 -41.57 -0.48
N GLY A 663 -3.04 -42.27 -1.62
CA GLY A 663 -4.15 -42.14 -2.57
C GLY A 663 -5.52 -42.61 -2.08
N SER A 664 -5.58 -43.46 -1.05
CA SER A 664 -6.84 -43.91 -0.43
C SER A 664 -7.43 -42.91 0.58
N SER A 665 -6.69 -41.89 0.97
CA SER A 665 -7.14 -40.82 1.89
C SER A 665 -7.04 -39.41 1.28
N LEU A 666 -6.26 -39.24 0.20
CA LEU A 666 -6.05 -37.95 -0.43
C LEU A 666 -7.33 -37.41 -1.07
N LYS A 667 -7.94 -36.40 -0.42
CA LYS A 667 -9.15 -35.73 -0.90
C LYS A 667 -8.85 -34.55 -1.80
N THR A 668 -7.73 -33.88 -1.62
CA THR A 668 -7.38 -32.67 -2.38
C THR A 668 -5.95 -32.72 -2.88
N LEU A 669 -5.78 -32.56 -4.19
CA LEU A 669 -4.47 -32.42 -4.84
C LEU A 669 -4.40 -31.07 -5.55
N VAL A 670 -3.39 -30.28 -5.23
CA VAL A 670 -3.07 -29.01 -5.90
C VAL A 670 -1.70 -29.13 -6.53
N VAL A 671 -1.61 -28.88 -7.83
CA VAL A 671 -0.38 -28.92 -8.62
C VAL A 671 -0.17 -27.54 -9.22
N GLU A 672 0.94 -26.91 -8.91
CA GLU A 672 1.27 -25.55 -9.30
C GLU A 672 2.59 -25.49 -10.08
N PHE A 673 2.63 -24.74 -11.17
CA PHE A 673 3.84 -24.58 -11.99
C PHE A 673 4.18 -23.09 -12.10
N TYR A 674 5.37 -22.71 -11.65
CA TYR A 674 5.98 -21.38 -11.82
C TYR A 674 7.05 -21.44 -12.89
N ASN A 675 7.08 -20.41 -13.76
CA ASN A 675 8.23 -20.10 -14.61
C ASN A 675 8.85 -21.27 -15.41
N THR A 676 8.04 -22.24 -15.83
CA THR A 676 8.52 -23.36 -16.63
C THR A 676 8.55 -22.98 -18.10
N ASP A 677 9.73 -23.01 -18.73
CA ASP A 677 9.85 -23.13 -20.18
C ASP A 677 8.97 -24.30 -20.67
N TYR A 678 8.48 -24.24 -21.92
CA TYR A 678 7.52 -25.18 -22.50
C TYR A 678 7.82 -26.68 -22.25
N HIS A 679 9.09 -27.06 -22.05
CA HIS A 679 9.52 -28.44 -22.05
C HIS A 679 9.36 -29.22 -20.74
N THR A 680 9.44 -28.61 -19.55
CA THR A 680 9.46 -29.38 -18.30
C THR A 680 8.09 -29.76 -17.76
N SER A 681 7.08 -28.89 -17.90
CA SER A 681 5.70 -29.33 -17.63
C SER A 681 5.39 -30.56 -18.49
N ASP A 682 5.77 -30.54 -19.76
CA ASP A 682 5.47 -31.63 -20.68
C ASP A 682 6.16 -32.96 -20.31
N MET A 683 7.34 -32.94 -19.69
CA MET A 683 8.01 -34.18 -19.26
C MET A 683 7.31 -34.84 -18.06
N TYR A 684 6.94 -34.06 -17.05
CA TYR A 684 6.24 -34.60 -15.88
C TYR A 684 4.81 -35.02 -16.23
N LEU A 685 4.11 -34.16 -17.00
CA LEU A 685 2.81 -34.50 -17.53
C LEU A 685 2.96 -35.77 -18.38
N ALA A 686 3.98 -35.89 -19.24
CA ALA A 686 4.24 -37.13 -20.00
C ALA A 686 4.45 -38.34 -19.09
N HIS A 687 5.18 -38.26 -17.97
CA HIS A 687 5.32 -39.37 -17.03
C HIS A 687 3.97 -39.82 -16.47
N LEU A 688 3.17 -38.88 -15.96
CA LEU A 688 1.84 -39.20 -15.41
C LEU A 688 0.85 -39.68 -16.47
N THR A 689 1.12 -39.43 -17.75
CA THR A 689 0.16 -39.59 -18.85
C THR A 689 0.58 -40.60 -19.93
N ALA A 690 1.81 -41.11 -19.90
CA ALA A 690 2.38 -41.98 -20.94
C ALA A 690 1.59 -43.27 -21.15
N ASP A 691 1.05 -43.84 -20.06
CA ASP A 691 0.11 -44.95 -20.12
C ASP A 691 -0.91 -44.83 -18.96
N PRO A 692 -2.19 -44.54 -19.27
CA PRO A 692 -3.25 -44.42 -18.25
C PRO A 692 -3.40 -45.66 -17.36
N SER A 693 -3.01 -46.84 -17.88
CA SER A 693 -3.08 -48.10 -17.16
C SER A 693 -1.93 -48.29 -16.18
N SER A 694 -0.80 -47.60 -16.36
CA SER A 694 0.38 -47.65 -15.49
C SER A 694 0.50 -46.41 -14.57
N SER A 695 -0.20 -45.33 -14.88
CA SER A 695 -0.21 -44.08 -14.11
C SER A 695 -0.50 -44.29 -12.62
N SER A 696 0.34 -43.72 -11.76
CA SER A 696 0.19 -43.73 -10.30
C SER A 696 -1.04 -42.97 -9.81
N LEU A 697 -1.61 -42.09 -10.63
CA LEU A 697 -2.85 -41.36 -10.34
C LEU A 697 -4.05 -42.29 -10.11
N ARG A 698 -4.01 -43.53 -10.60
CA ARG A 698 -5.04 -44.54 -10.31
C ARG A 698 -5.18 -44.86 -8.83
N ASN A 699 -4.14 -44.59 -8.04
CA ASN A 699 -4.14 -44.81 -6.60
C ASN A 699 -4.99 -43.76 -5.86
N LEU A 700 -5.29 -42.61 -6.49
CA LEU A 700 -6.05 -41.49 -5.93
C LEU A 700 -7.57 -41.77 -5.88
N THR A 701 -7.94 -42.84 -5.18
CA THR A 701 -9.30 -43.37 -5.11
C THR A 701 -10.25 -42.54 -4.23
N ALA A 702 -9.72 -41.69 -3.35
CA ALA A 702 -10.49 -40.80 -2.48
C ALA A 702 -10.48 -39.32 -2.92
N LEU A 703 -9.92 -39.03 -4.10
CA LEU A 703 -9.75 -37.65 -4.57
C LEU A 703 -11.10 -36.99 -4.83
N GLU A 704 -11.37 -35.89 -4.13
CA GLU A 704 -12.57 -35.08 -4.29
C GLU A 704 -12.30 -33.79 -5.05
N ASN A 705 -11.12 -33.19 -4.87
CA ASN A 705 -10.77 -31.90 -5.44
C ASN A 705 -9.41 -31.97 -6.11
N LEU A 706 -9.35 -31.57 -7.38
CA LEU A 706 -8.12 -31.51 -8.15
C LEU A 706 -7.95 -30.10 -8.69
N ALA A 707 -6.84 -29.43 -8.37
CA ALA A 707 -6.56 -28.09 -8.84
C ALA A 707 -5.20 -28.02 -9.54
N PHE A 708 -5.19 -27.42 -10.73
CA PHE A 708 -3.98 -27.08 -11.46
C PHE A 708 -3.83 -25.57 -11.50
N LYS A 709 -2.66 -25.09 -11.11
CA LYS A 709 -2.30 -23.69 -11.15
C LYS A 709 -1.06 -23.54 -12.03
N LYS A 710 -1.06 -22.58 -12.93
CA LYS A 710 0.13 -22.26 -13.71
C LYS A 710 0.34 -20.76 -13.68
N ILE A 711 1.50 -20.33 -13.21
CA ILE A 711 1.91 -18.94 -13.09
C ILE A 711 3.00 -18.67 -14.10
N PHE A 712 2.75 -17.70 -14.95
CA PHE A 712 3.66 -17.26 -15.99
C PHE A 712 4.42 -16.03 -15.54
N LEU A 713 5.75 -16.13 -15.56
CA LEU A 713 6.70 -15.08 -15.29
C LEU A 713 7.66 -15.03 -16.49
N GLY A 714 7.33 -14.36 -17.62
CA GLY A 714 8.28 -14.40 -18.75
C GLY A 714 7.90 -13.80 -20.11
N GLU A 715 8.91 -13.78 -20.99
CA GLU A 715 9.03 -13.05 -22.29
C GLU A 715 7.99 -13.40 -23.37
N LEU A 716 7.28 -14.53 -23.25
CA LEU A 716 6.42 -15.05 -24.33
C LEU A 716 5.04 -14.38 -24.38
N GLY A 717 4.69 -13.55 -23.39
CA GLY A 717 3.48 -12.74 -23.38
C GLY A 717 2.17 -13.54 -23.51
N TRP A 718 1.09 -12.82 -23.78
CA TRP A 718 -0.28 -13.36 -23.94
C TRP A 718 -0.40 -14.38 -25.09
N ASP A 719 0.50 -14.34 -26.07
CA ASP A 719 0.48 -15.22 -27.25
C ASP A 719 0.71 -16.70 -26.89
N ALA A 720 1.26 -16.99 -25.70
CA ALA A 720 1.51 -18.35 -25.22
C ALA A 720 0.29 -19.04 -24.57
N ILE A 721 -0.74 -18.29 -24.17
CA ILE A 721 -1.91 -18.82 -23.44
C ILE A 721 -2.61 -19.97 -24.17
N PRO A 722 -2.85 -19.91 -25.51
CA PRO A 722 -3.45 -21.02 -26.25
C PRO A 722 -2.66 -22.32 -26.15
N PHE A 723 -1.34 -22.26 -26.33
CA PHE A 723 -0.45 -23.43 -26.25
C PHE A 723 -0.48 -24.06 -24.86
N HIS A 724 -0.57 -23.23 -23.82
CA HIS A 724 -0.65 -23.70 -22.44
C HIS A 724 -2.00 -24.30 -22.09
N LEU A 725 -3.10 -23.75 -22.60
CA LEU A 725 -4.39 -24.40 -22.50
C LEU A 725 -4.39 -25.76 -23.20
N ALA A 726 -3.72 -25.87 -24.34
CA ALA A 726 -3.56 -27.14 -25.07
C ALA A 726 -2.75 -28.18 -24.28
N SER A 727 -1.64 -27.79 -23.61
CA SER A 727 -0.88 -28.74 -22.78
C SER A 727 -1.63 -29.16 -21.51
N GLN A 728 -2.37 -28.25 -20.89
CA GLN A 728 -3.27 -28.57 -19.76
C GLN A 728 -4.40 -29.52 -20.19
N LEU A 729 -4.96 -29.34 -21.38
CA LEU A 729 -5.94 -30.26 -21.97
C LEU A 729 -5.36 -31.65 -22.22
N ALA A 730 -4.15 -31.71 -22.79
CA ALA A 730 -3.46 -32.98 -23.03
C ALA A 730 -3.25 -33.75 -21.73
N PHE A 731 -2.88 -33.04 -20.66
CA PHE A 731 -2.77 -33.63 -19.35
C PHE A 731 -4.12 -34.13 -18.80
N MET A 732 -5.18 -33.32 -18.88
CA MET A 732 -6.52 -33.73 -18.44
C MET A 732 -7.02 -34.99 -19.15
N ARG A 733 -6.77 -35.08 -20.45
CA ARG A 733 -7.14 -36.25 -21.27
C ARG A 733 -6.56 -37.54 -20.74
N ALA A 734 -5.43 -37.48 -20.06
CA ALA A 734 -4.78 -38.66 -19.54
C ALA A 734 -5.05 -38.87 -18.04
N VAL A 735 -5.16 -37.81 -17.25
CA VAL A 735 -5.49 -37.94 -15.81
C VAL A 735 -6.90 -38.44 -15.56
N ILE A 736 -7.90 -37.88 -16.24
CA ILE A 736 -9.30 -38.20 -15.97
C ILE A 736 -9.60 -39.69 -16.24
N PRO A 737 -9.08 -40.30 -17.32
CA PRO A 737 -9.19 -41.74 -17.52
C PRO A 737 -8.44 -42.60 -16.50
N SER A 738 -7.42 -42.09 -15.82
CA SER A 738 -6.68 -42.83 -14.78
C SER A 738 -7.36 -42.77 -13.42
N LEU A 739 -8.10 -41.70 -13.10
CA LEU A 739 -8.83 -41.59 -11.83
C LEU A 739 -9.90 -42.69 -11.71
N GLY A 740 -9.80 -43.51 -10.65
CA GLY A 740 -10.76 -44.57 -10.31
C GLY A 740 -10.66 -45.87 -11.15
N SER A 741 -9.66 -45.98 -12.03
CA SER A 741 -9.44 -47.17 -12.86
C SER A 741 -8.65 -48.24 -12.11
N SER A 742 -9.28 -49.40 -11.84
CA SER A 742 -8.58 -50.54 -11.23
C SER A 742 -7.79 -51.32 -12.28
N ALA A 743 -6.47 -51.44 -12.09
CA ALA A 743 -5.59 -52.21 -12.97
C ALA A 743 -5.91 -53.73 -13.03
N VAL A 744 -6.67 -54.25 -12.06
CA VAL A 744 -6.91 -55.69 -11.89
C VAL A 744 -8.21 -56.16 -12.56
N THR A 745 -9.20 -55.28 -12.71
CA THR A 745 -10.55 -55.71 -13.10
C THR A 745 -11.05 -55.16 -14.43
N ASN A 746 -10.38 -54.18 -15.06
CA ASN A 746 -10.92 -53.38 -16.17
C ASN A 746 -12.32 -52.79 -15.88
N VAL A 747 -12.77 -52.83 -14.63
CA VAL A 747 -14.02 -52.22 -14.17
C VAL A 747 -13.65 -50.90 -13.53
N SER A 748 -14.14 -49.80 -14.09
CA SER A 748 -14.01 -48.46 -13.51
C SER A 748 -14.90 -48.38 -12.27
N SER A 749 -14.29 -48.20 -11.10
CA SER A 749 -15.04 -47.82 -9.91
C SER A 749 -15.53 -46.36 -10.07
N PRO A 750 -16.69 -45.99 -9.49
CA PRO A 750 -17.12 -44.60 -9.46
C PRO A 750 -16.04 -43.74 -8.79
N SER A 751 -15.66 -42.64 -9.43
CA SER A 751 -14.73 -41.67 -8.88
C SER A 751 -15.44 -40.78 -7.86
N THR A 752 -14.71 -40.40 -6.80
CA THR A 752 -15.14 -39.43 -5.79
C THR A 752 -14.92 -37.97 -6.19
N LEU A 753 -14.43 -37.72 -7.41
CA LEU A 753 -14.06 -36.37 -7.85
C LEU A 753 -15.30 -35.47 -7.93
N LYS A 754 -15.30 -34.40 -7.13
CA LYS A 754 -16.36 -33.39 -7.04
C LYS A 754 -16.00 -32.12 -7.78
N THR A 755 -14.76 -31.66 -7.66
CA THR A 755 -14.31 -30.40 -8.28
C THR A 755 -13.00 -30.57 -9.02
N LEU A 756 -12.93 -29.88 -10.17
CA LEU A 756 -11.75 -29.78 -10.98
C LEU A 756 -11.52 -28.30 -11.30
N THR A 757 -10.38 -27.76 -10.88
CA THR A 757 -10.06 -26.33 -11.02
C THR A 757 -8.80 -26.15 -11.85
N PHE A 758 -8.84 -25.21 -12.78
CA PHE A 758 -7.67 -24.72 -13.52
C PHE A 758 -7.56 -23.24 -13.29
N LYS A 759 -6.39 -22.79 -12.83
CA LYS A 759 -6.07 -21.38 -12.73
C LYS A 759 -4.82 -21.09 -13.54
N ILE A 760 -4.92 -20.15 -14.46
CA ILE A 760 -3.79 -19.59 -15.17
C ILE A 760 -3.57 -18.19 -14.62
N ALA A 761 -2.38 -17.91 -14.11
CA ALA A 761 -1.94 -16.59 -13.71
C ALA A 761 -0.92 -16.07 -14.71
N VAL A 762 -1.13 -14.87 -15.23
CA VAL A 762 -0.17 -14.18 -16.09
C VAL A 762 0.38 -12.99 -15.31
N ASP A 763 1.66 -13.00 -14.98
CA ASP A 763 2.36 -11.86 -14.38
C ASP A 763 2.97 -10.99 -15.48
N ASP A 764 2.54 -9.74 -15.56
CA ASP A 764 2.91 -8.75 -16.60
C ASP A 764 3.98 -7.75 -16.12
N SER A 765 4.60 -8.00 -14.95
CA SER A 765 5.41 -6.99 -14.25
C SER A 765 6.76 -6.62 -14.91
N HIS A 766 7.24 -7.35 -15.93
CA HIS A 766 8.66 -7.26 -16.34
C HIS A 766 8.97 -6.76 -17.76
N TYR A 767 8.01 -6.56 -18.70
CA TYR A 767 8.40 -6.26 -20.10
C TYR A 767 7.52 -5.23 -20.83
N GLY A 768 8.19 -4.40 -21.63
CA GLY A 768 7.58 -3.41 -22.51
C GLY A 768 6.98 -4.03 -23.77
N TYR A 769 5.65 -4.01 -23.84
CA TYR A 769 4.78 -3.97 -25.02
C TYR A 769 5.22 -4.74 -26.29
N MET A 770 4.72 -5.97 -26.43
CA MET A 770 4.36 -6.52 -27.74
C MET A 770 2.83 -6.49 -27.91
N PRO A 771 2.29 -5.85 -28.97
CA PRO A 771 0.86 -5.92 -29.25
C PRO A 771 0.47 -7.36 -29.60
N ILE A 772 -0.55 -7.87 -28.90
CA ILE A 772 -1.14 -9.20 -29.15
C ILE A 772 -1.52 -9.28 -30.62
N SER A 773 -0.88 -10.19 -31.35
CA SER A 773 -1.07 -10.32 -32.80
C SER A 773 -2.41 -10.99 -33.11
N GLN A 774 -3.04 -10.69 -34.25
CA GLN A 774 -4.22 -11.43 -34.74
C GLN A 774 -3.96 -12.95 -34.93
N GLU A 775 -2.71 -13.39 -34.81
CA GLU A 775 -2.30 -14.79 -34.94
C GLU A 775 -2.73 -15.64 -33.73
N TRP A 776 -3.05 -15.03 -32.58
CA TRP A 776 -3.49 -15.76 -31.37
C TRP A 776 -4.78 -16.59 -31.58
N MET A 777 -5.80 -16.02 -32.24
CA MET A 777 -7.05 -16.73 -32.59
C MET A 777 -6.85 -17.78 -33.68
N VAL A 778 -5.83 -17.59 -34.52
CA VAL A 778 -5.46 -18.55 -35.56
C VAL A 778 -4.79 -19.76 -34.93
N GLY A 779 -4.05 -19.61 -33.82
CA GLY A 779 -3.47 -20.70 -33.04
C GLY A 779 -4.52 -21.67 -32.49
N ILE A 780 -5.55 -21.17 -31.81
CA ILE A 780 -6.63 -22.01 -31.25
C ILE A 780 -7.38 -22.77 -32.36
N ASN A 781 -7.73 -22.08 -33.46
CA ASN A 781 -8.45 -22.70 -34.57
C ASN A 781 -7.57 -23.64 -35.43
N LYS A 782 -6.25 -23.46 -35.46
CA LYS A 782 -5.32 -24.36 -36.18
C LYS A 782 -4.88 -25.56 -35.36
N GLU A 783 -4.65 -25.40 -34.07
CA GLU A 783 -4.12 -26.46 -33.21
C GLU A 783 -5.21 -27.32 -32.56
N ASP A 784 -6.44 -26.81 -32.48
CA ASP A 784 -7.60 -27.56 -31.98
C ASP A 784 -8.84 -27.50 -32.91
N PRO A 785 -8.72 -27.89 -34.19
CA PRO A 785 -9.85 -27.87 -35.13
C PRO A 785 -10.99 -28.81 -34.74
N ASP A 786 -10.69 -29.83 -33.91
CA ASP A 786 -11.63 -30.86 -33.46
C ASP A 786 -12.25 -30.57 -32.08
N CYS A 787 -11.91 -29.43 -31.46
CA CYS A 787 -12.48 -28.99 -30.19
C CYS A 787 -12.22 -30.05 -29.11
N ASN A 788 -10.94 -30.22 -28.79
CA ASN A 788 -10.32 -31.26 -27.96
C ASN A 788 -10.91 -31.32 -26.54
N TRP A 789 -11.42 -30.19 -26.06
CA TRP A 789 -12.29 -30.03 -24.88
C TRP A 789 -13.53 -30.94 -24.88
N ARG A 790 -14.04 -31.41 -26.02
CA ARG A 790 -15.15 -32.36 -26.10
C ARG A 790 -14.84 -33.72 -25.46
N ILE A 791 -13.57 -34.09 -25.42
CA ILE A 791 -13.13 -35.30 -24.71
C ILE A 791 -13.32 -35.10 -23.21
N LEU A 792 -12.92 -33.94 -22.69
CA LEU A 792 -13.15 -33.54 -21.30
C LEU A 792 -14.64 -33.49 -20.97
N ASP A 793 -15.43 -32.83 -21.83
CA ASP A 793 -16.88 -32.73 -21.73
C ASP A 793 -17.54 -34.11 -21.63
N SER A 794 -17.13 -35.04 -22.49
CA SER A 794 -17.67 -36.41 -22.52
C SER A 794 -17.20 -37.26 -21.35
N ALA A 795 -15.97 -37.07 -20.87
CA ALA A 795 -15.43 -37.82 -19.74
C ALA A 795 -16.10 -37.42 -18.43
N LEU A 796 -16.17 -36.11 -18.14
CA LEU A 796 -16.74 -35.59 -16.89
C LEU A 796 -18.27 -35.63 -16.86
N SER A 797 -18.94 -35.69 -18.02
CA SER A 797 -20.40 -35.84 -18.09
C SER A 797 -20.86 -37.29 -17.96
N ASN A 798 -19.95 -38.26 -17.84
CA ASN A 798 -20.32 -39.64 -17.57
C ASN A 798 -20.71 -39.80 -16.10
N GLU A 799 -22.01 -39.71 -15.80
CA GLU A 799 -22.56 -39.81 -14.43
C GLU A 799 -22.33 -41.18 -13.78
N GLU A 800 -22.14 -42.26 -14.54
CA GLU A 800 -21.80 -43.57 -13.98
C GLU A 800 -20.37 -43.56 -13.41
N ARG A 801 -19.47 -42.81 -14.06
CA ARG A 801 -18.06 -42.72 -13.67
C ARG A 801 -17.80 -41.59 -12.67
N PHE A 802 -18.48 -40.46 -12.80
CA PHE A 802 -18.31 -39.27 -11.97
C PHE A 802 -19.66 -38.82 -11.38
N PRO A 803 -20.30 -39.63 -10.54
CA PRO A 803 -21.64 -39.35 -10.02
C PRO A 803 -21.68 -38.09 -9.15
N ASP A 804 -20.59 -37.80 -8.44
CA ASP A 804 -20.49 -36.69 -7.50
C ASP A 804 -19.86 -35.42 -8.11
N PHE A 805 -19.55 -35.42 -9.41
CA PHE A 805 -18.89 -34.27 -10.04
C PHE A 805 -19.82 -33.07 -10.16
N VAL A 806 -19.43 -31.97 -9.50
CA VAL A 806 -20.23 -30.76 -9.33
C VAL A 806 -19.73 -29.63 -10.23
N VAL A 807 -18.42 -29.37 -10.26
CA VAL A 807 -17.86 -28.14 -10.84
C VAL A 807 -16.55 -28.37 -11.58
N LEU A 808 -16.49 -27.91 -12.83
CA LEU A 808 -15.28 -27.54 -13.57
C LEU A 808 -15.11 -26.02 -13.48
N GLN A 809 -14.05 -25.56 -12.84
CA GLN A 809 -13.70 -24.14 -12.78
C GLN A 809 -12.48 -23.87 -13.67
N LEU A 810 -12.62 -22.97 -14.63
CA LEU A 810 -11.53 -22.43 -15.43
C LEU A 810 -11.39 -20.96 -15.08
N ALA A 811 -10.23 -20.58 -14.53
CA ALA A 811 -9.93 -19.21 -14.17
C ALA A 811 -8.67 -18.72 -14.89
N ALA A 812 -8.75 -17.53 -15.46
CA ALA A 812 -7.58 -16.75 -15.85
C ALA A 812 -7.45 -15.57 -14.88
N VAL A 813 -6.24 -15.31 -14.41
CA VAL A 813 -5.93 -14.25 -13.46
C VAL A 813 -4.75 -13.47 -14.02
N VAL A 814 -4.87 -12.16 -14.06
CA VAL A 814 -3.73 -11.30 -14.41
C VAL A 814 -3.13 -10.83 -13.10
N LEU A 815 -1.92 -11.29 -12.78
CA LEU A 815 -1.14 -10.81 -11.66
C LEU A 815 -0.54 -9.47 -12.06
N GLN A 816 -1.28 -8.37 -11.79
CA GLN A 816 -0.85 -7.02 -12.13
C GLN A 816 -0.47 -6.23 -10.88
N ASP A 817 0.67 -5.52 -10.96
CA ASP A 817 0.95 -4.37 -10.10
C ASP A 817 0.27 -3.13 -10.72
N THR A 818 -0.96 -2.87 -10.28
CA THR A 818 -2.01 -2.08 -10.95
C THR A 818 -1.75 -0.57 -11.20
N ALA A 819 -0.52 -0.07 -11.22
CA ALA A 819 -0.26 1.37 -11.23
C ALA A 819 -0.04 2.02 -12.62
N GLY A 820 0.11 1.29 -13.72
CA GLY A 820 0.71 1.86 -14.94
C GLY A 820 0.07 1.60 -16.32
N MET A 821 -0.93 0.73 -16.49
CA MET A 821 -1.46 0.44 -17.84
C MET A 821 -2.58 1.39 -18.28
N TYR A 822 -2.57 1.74 -19.58
CA TYR A 822 -3.62 2.52 -20.23
C TYR A 822 -4.95 1.75 -20.22
N TYR A 823 -6.04 2.39 -19.79
CA TYR A 823 -7.40 1.82 -19.69
C TYR A 823 -7.91 1.15 -20.99
N SER A 824 -7.47 1.65 -22.15
CA SER A 824 -7.79 1.09 -23.46
C SER A 824 -7.20 -0.31 -23.68
N GLN A 825 -6.05 -0.62 -23.07
CA GLN A 825 -5.34 -1.89 -23.24
C GLN A 825 -6.02 -3.00 -22.43
N ARG A 826 -6.46 -2.68 -21.21
CA ARG A 826 -7.23 -3.61 -20.37
C ARG A 826 -8.53 -4.04 -21.03
N THR A 827 -9.25 -3.08 -21.62
CA THR A 827 -10.51 -3.37 -22.33
C THR A 827 -10.31 -4.36 -23.47
N ALA A 828 -9.19 -4.26 -24.20
CA ALA A 828 -8.87 -5.19 -25.29
C ALA A 828 -8.54 -6.60 -24.77
N GLN A 829 -7.82 -6.71 -23.65
CA GLN A 829 -7.51 -7.99 -23.00
C GLN A 829 -8.78 -8.69 -22.48
N ASP A 830 -9.66 -7.93 -21.81
CA ASP A 830 -10.93 -8.46 -21.29
C ASP A 830 -11.81 -9.00 -22.43
N MET A 831 -11.91 -8.26 -23.54
CA MET A 831 -12.64 -8.72 -24.74
C MET A 831 -12.09 -10.02 -25.33
N GLN A 832 -10.76 -10.20 -25.33
CA GLN A 832 -10.11 -11.40 -25.86
C GLN A 832 -10.33 -12.62 -24.95
N LEU A 833 -10.28 -12.42 -23.64
CA LEU A 833 -10.58 -13.48 -22.67
C LEU A 833 -12.05 -13.91 -22.71
N ASP A 834 -12.97 -12.96 -22.88
CA ASP A 834 -14.38 -13.25 -23.11
C ASP A 834 -14.60 -14.07 -24.38
N GLU A 835 -13.89 -13.73 -25.47
CA GLU A 835 -13.93 -14.49 -26.72
C GLU A 835 -13.38 -15.93 -26.54
N LEU A 836 -12.23 -16.07 -25.88
CA LEU A 836 -11.64 -17.36 -25.54
C LEU A 836 -12.58 -18.24 -24.71
N PHE A 837 -13.14 -17.69 -23.63
CA PHE A 837 -14.07 -18.41 -22.76
C PHE A 837 -15.37 -18.77 -23.49
N SER A 838 -15.84 -17.91 -24.38
CA SER A 838 -16.97 -18.20 -25.26
C SER A 838 -16.68 -19.40 -26.19
N GLU A 839 -15.50 -19.48 -26.80
CA GLU A 839 -15.10 -20.62 -27.63
C GLU A 839 -14.95 -21.92 -26.81
N ILE A 840 -14.30 -21.86 -25.64
CA ILE A 840 -14.20 -23.02 -24.73
C ILE A 840 -15.61 -23.50 -24.32
N LYS A 841 -16.53 -22.58 -24.03
CA LYS A 841 -17.90 -22.91 -23.66
C LYS A 841 -18.64 -23.65 -24.78
N LYS A 842 -18.44 -23.25 -26.05
CA LYS A 842 -19.00 -23.98 -27.22
C LYS A 842 -18.47 -25.40 -27.31
N CYS A 843 -17.26 -25.63 -26.79
CA CYS A 843 -16.64 -26.94 -26.74
C CYS A 843 -17.04 -27.85 -25.57
N LEU A 844 -17.71 -27.30 -24.56
CA LEU A 844 -18.16 -28.01 -23.35
C LEU A 844 -19.70 -28.04 -23.21
N PRO A 845 -20.46 -28.46 -24.24
CA PRO A 845 -21.91 -28.31 -24.25
C PRO A 845 -22.59 -29.07 -23.11
N LYS A 846 -22.12 -30.26 -22.72
CA LYS A 846 -22.75 -31.05 -21.65
C LYS A 846 -22.49 -30.47 -20.26
N LEU A 847 -21.31 -29.89 -20.01
CA LEU A 847 -20.97 -29.25 -18.75
C LEU A 847 -21.52 -27.82 -18.61
N SER A 848 -21.73 -27.11 -19.74
CA SER A 848 -22.08 -25.68 -19.79
C SER A 848 -23.39 -25.29 -19.12
N GLU A 849 -24.33 -26.22 -18.96
CA GLU A 849 -25.68 -25.90 -18.46
C GLU A 849 -25.76 -25.85 -16.93
N LYS A 850 -24.82 -26.46 -16.19
CA LYS A 850 -24.88 -26.56 -14.70
C LYS A 850 -23.54 -26.69 -13.95
N LYS A 851 -22.43 -27.00 -14.63
CA LYS A 851 -21.19 -27.47 -13.98
C LYS A 851 -19.93 -26.71 -14.41
N LEU A 852 -20.06 -25.66 -15.22
CA LEU A 852 -18.91 -24.88 -15.71
C LEU A 852 -18.90 -23.48 -15.10
N ILE A 853 -17.83 -23.17 -14.37
CA ILE A 853 -17.52 -21.81 -13.91
C ILE A 853 -16.35 -21.32 -14.77
N LEU A 854 -16.60 -20.33 -15.61
CA LEU A 854 -15.56 -19.57 -16.29
C LEU A 854 -15.43 -18.27 -15.51
N ASP A 855 -14.29 -18.07 -14.88
CA ASP A 855 -14.04 -16.90 -14.05
C ASP A 855 -12.82 -16.14 -14.55
N TYR A 856 -12.92 -14.83 -14.51
CA TYR A 856 -11.81 -13.92 -14.73
C TYR A 856 -11.85 -12.96 -13.55
N ASP A 857 -11.08 -13.30 -12.51
CA ASP A 857 -11.23 -12.65 -11.22
C ASP A 857 -10.16 -11.58 -10.99
N ASP A 858 -10.56 -10.33 -11.24
CA ASP A 858 -9.83 -9.10 -10.88
C ASP A 858 -9.60 -8.94 -9.36
N LYS A 859 -10.22 -9.78 -8.51
CA LYS A 859 -10.23 -9.61 -7.05
C LYS A 859 -9.39 -10.62 -6.29
N LEU A 860 -8.82 -11.63 -6.96
CA LEU A 860 -7.88 -12.54 -6.32
C LEU A 860 -6.61 -11.74 -6.00
N LYS A 861 -6.46 -11.32 -4.74
CA LYS A 861 -5.17 -10.85 -4.21
C LYS A 861 -4.15 -11.94 -4.49
N GLY A 862 -2.90 -11.59 -4.82
CA GLY A 862 -1.83 -12.56 -5.09
C GLY A 862 -1.84 -13.74 -4.11
N ASP A 863 -2.07 -13.47 -2.82
CA ASP A 863 -2.22 -14.46 -1.73
C ASP A 863 -3.26 -15.58 -1.95
N GLU A 864 -4.32 -15.36 -2.74
CA GLU A 864 -5.31 -16.40 -3.09
C GLU A 864 -4.89 -17.29 -4.26
N PHE A 865 -3.83 -16.87 -4.97
CA PHE A 865 -3.26 -17.63 -6.06
C PHE A 865 -2.22 -18.64 -5.54
N PHE A 866 -1.39 -18.28 -4.56
CA PHE A 866 -0.44 -19.20 -3.93
C PHE A 866 -1.15 -20.31 -3.13
N ILE A 867 -0.46 -21.42 -2.83
CA ILE A 867 -0.97 -22.44 -1.89
C ILE A 867 -1.06 -21.85 -0.48
N ASP A 868 -2.15 -21.13 -0.17
CA ASP A 868 -2.45 -20.65 1.18
C ASP A 868 -3.33 -21.66 1.93
N VAL A 869 -2.64 -22.48 2.71
CA VAL A 869 -3.22 -23.54 3.56
C VAL A 869 -4.06 -22.96 4.71
N GLU A 870 -3.91 -21.69 5.06
CA GLU A 870 -4.48 -21.13 6.30
C GLU A 870 -5.99 -20.86 6.23
N LYS A 871 -6.58 -20.73 5.03
CA LYS A 871 -8.02 -20.39 4.85
C LYS A 871 -9.01 -21.53 5.18
N LYS A 872 -8.57 -22.78 5.36
CA LYS A 872 -9.46 -23.94 5.55
C LYS A 872 -10.02 -24.12 6.99
N GLU A 873 -9.57 -23.32 7.96
CA GLU A 873 -9.90 -23.54 9.39
C GLU A 873 -11.12 -22.76 9.94
N GLU A 874 -11.85 -22.00 9.12
CA GLU A 874 -13.07 -21.30 9.61
C GLU A 874 -14.35 -22.13 9.43
N PRO A 875 -15.11 -22.42 10.50
CA PRO A 875 -16.43 -23.02 10.38
C PRO A 875 -17.43 -21.98 9.84
N ILE A 876 -18.11 -22.31 8.75
CA ILE A 876 -19.22 -21.55 8.17
C ILE A 876 -20.35 -21.43 9.22
N LEU A 877 -20.41 -20.31 9.92
CA LEU A 877 -21.56 -19.94 10.74
C LEU A 877 -22.66 -19.39 9.82
N ARG A 878 -23.70 -20.20 9.58
CA ARG A 878 -24.96 -19.72 8.97
C ARG A 878 -25.58 -18.64 9.86
N PRO A 879 -26.02 -17.49 9.32
CA PRO A 879 -26.73 -16.50 10.12
C PRO A 879 -28.12 -17.03 10.46
N GLY A 880 -28.35 -17.29 11.75
CA GLY A 880 -29.68 -17.53 12.30
C GLY A 880 -30.49 -16.23 12.29
N ARG A 881 -31.68 -16.25 11.70
CA ARG A 881 -32.72 -15.21 11.83
C ARG A 881 -33.01 -14.94 13.30
N TRP A 882 -33.04 -13.67 13.68
CA TRP A 882 -33.84 -13.18 14.80
C TRP A 882 -34.82 -12.12 14.30
N PRO A 883 -36.03 -12.03 14.89
CA PRO A 883 -37.14 -11.29 14.32
C PRO A 883 -37.05 -9.81 14.65
N ALA A 884 -37.46 -8.98 13.69
CA ALA A 884 -37.86 -7.60 13.91
C ALA A 884 -39.11 -7.57 14.78
N ASP A 885 -39.07 -6.82 15.88
CA ASP A 885 -40.23 -6.14 16.46
C ASP A 885 -39.73 -5.24 17.59
N PHE A 886 -39.67 -3.94 17.35
CA PHE A 886 -40.02 -2.92 18.34
C PHE A 886 -40.42 -1.66 17.58
N SER A 887 -41.74 -1.50 17.46
CA SER A 887 -42.45 -0.29 17.07
C SER A 887 -42.27 0.79 18.14
N GLU A 888 -41.77 1.96 17.77
CA GLU A 888 -42.02 3.19 18.53
C GLU A 888 -43.27 3.85 17.96
N SER A 889 -44.22 4.04 18.87
CA SER A 889 -45.54 4.60 18.69
C SER A 889 -45.50 6.13 18.70
N ASP A 890 -46.39 6.68 17.88
CA ASP A 890 -46.83 8.07 17.86
C ASP A 890 -47.15 8.65 19.25
N SER A 891 -46.86 9.94 19.42
CA SER A 891 -47.67 10.84 20.21
C SER A 891 -47.61 12.25 19.61
N GLU A 892 -48.70 12.59 18.93
CA GLU A 892 -49.11 13.94 18.53
C GLU A 892 -49.49 14.80 19.76
N ASP A 893 -49.76 16.08 19.47
CA ASP A 893 -50.43 17.12 20.27
C ASP A 893 -49.51 17.94 21.21
N GLU A 894 -49.51 19.27 21.23
CA GLU A 894 -50.52 20.25 20.82
C GLU A 894 -49.89 21.66 20.68
N ASP A 895 -50.38 22.40 19.69
CA ASP A 895 -50.55 23.84 19.49
C ASP A 895 -49.97 24.89 20.47
N ASP A 896 -49.39 25.97 19.90
CA ASP A 896 -49.80 27.33 20.27
C ASP A 896 -49.55 28.35 19.14
N GLU A 897 -50.56 29.18 18.90
CA GLU A 897 -50.69 30.14 17.80
C GLU A 897 -49.93 31.46 18.01
N GLY A 898 -49.53 32.08 16.90
CA GLY A 898 -49.87 33.48 16.61
C GLY A 898 -48.95 34.59 17.14
N LEU A 899 -48.30 35.32 16.22
CA LEU A 899 -48.66 36.72 15.91
C LEU A 899 -47.66 37.35 14.94
N SER A 900 -48.21 37.83 13.83
CA SER A 900 -47.64 38.75 12.86
C SER A 900 -47.54 40.18 13.42
N ALA A 901 -46.49 40.92 13.04
CA ALA A 901 -46.53 42.38 12.97
C ALA A 901 -45.45 42.94 12.02
N GLU A 902 -45.87 43.98 11.31
CA GLU A 902 -45.26 44.63 10.17
C GLU A 902 -44.11 45.60 10.55
N LEU A 903 -43.36 45.96 9.50
CA LEU A 903 -42.38 47.07 9.37
C LEU A 903 -42.91 48.43 9.89
N PRO A 904 -42.05 49.43 10.18
CA PRO A 904 -41.60 50.32 9.11
C PRO A 904 -40.16 50.86 9.21
N SER A 905 -39.67 51.22 8.02
CA SER A 905 -38.55 52.09 7.68
C SER A 905 -38.49 53.43 8.43
N ALA A 906 -37.28 53.95 8.66
CA ALA A 906 -37.01 55.38 8.62
C ALA A 906 -35.55 55.66 8.20
N ALA A 907 -35.41 56.56 7.21
CA ALA A 907 -34.19 57.15 6.68
C ALA A 907 -33.84 58.46 7.41
N ASN A 908 -32.73 59.09 6.96
CA ASN A 908 -32.17 60.43 7.24
C ASN A 908 -31.05 60.45 8.31
N SER A 909 -29.91 61.15 8.15
CA SER A 909 -29.51 62.18 7.18
C SER A 909 -27.99 62.39 7.19
N GLU A 910 -27.49 62.76 6.01
CA GLU A 910 -26.31 63.56 5.66
C GLU A 910 -25.83 64.61 6.68
N ASN A 911 -24.50 64.82 6.74
CA ASN A 911 -23.78 65.99 6.21
C ASN A 911 -22.47 66.27 6.98
N GLY A 912 -21.40 66.63 6.24
CA GLY A 912 -20.34 67.49 6.79
C GLY A 912 -18.94 67.39 6.18
N LEU A 913 -18.71 68.10 5.06
CA LEU A 913 -17.53 68.96 4.72
C LEU A 913 -16.12 68.30 4.68
N ALA A 914 -15.39 68.20 3.56
CA ALA A 914 -14.92 69.13 2.51
C ALA A 914 -13.81 70.13 2.91
N ASN A 915 -12.70 70.00 2.16
CA ASN A 915 -11.59 70.93 1.84
C ASN A 915 -10.43 71.12 2.84
N ASP A 916 -9.20 70.83 2.38
CA ASP A 916 -8.18 71.88 2.24
C ASP A 916 -7.14 71.56 1.14
N GLU A 917 -6.70 72.62 0.46
CA GLU A 917 -5.77 72.70 -0.67
C GLU A 917 -4.31 72.52 -0.17
N GLY A 918 -3.37 71.93 -0.92
CA GLY A 918 -2.54 72.64 -1.92
C GLY A 918 -1.21 73.14 -1.34
N VAL A 919 -0.06 72.54 -1.70
CA VAL A 919 1.27 73.18 -1.72
C VAL A 919 2.13 72.55 -2.83
N GLU A 920 2.69 73.42 -3.66
CA GLU A 920 3.60 73.22 -4.79
C GLU A 920 5.06 72.93 -4.38
N ASP A 921 5.82 72.48 -5.39
CA ASP A 921 7.26 72.66 -5.66
C ASP A 921 8.32 72.17 -4.65
N ASP A 922 9.20 71.28 -5.11
CA ASP A 922 10.57 71.70 -5.36
C ASP A 922 11.36 70.78 -6.31
N VAL A 923 12.02 71.45 -7.23
CA VAL A 923 12.95 71.01 -8.26
C VAL A 923 14.32 70.75 -7.62
N VAL A 924 14.98 69.64 -7.94
CA VAL A 924 16.46 69.57 -7.90
C VAL A 924 16.97 68.84 -9.14
N GLU A 925 17.47 69.65 -10.08
CA GLU A 925 18.44 69.27 -11.09
C GLU A 925 19.76 68.87 -10.42
N GLY A 926 20.43 67.87 -10.99
CA GLY A 926 21.75 67.41 -10.59
C GLY A 926 22.47 66.81 -11.79
N GLU A 927 23.12 67.72 -12.52
CA GLU A 927 23.96 67.57 -13.70
C GLU A 927 25.15 66.59 -13.55
N ASP A 928 25.51 66.06 -14.71
CA ASP A 928 26.85 65.84 -15.28
C ASP A 928 27.82 64.79 -14.72
N GLY A 929 28.24 63.93 -15.66
CA GLY A 929 29.33 62.97 -15.55
C GLY A 929 29.64 62.31 -16.88
N GLU A 930 29.91 63.12 -17.90
CA GLU A 930 30.51 62.75 -19.19
C GLU A 930 31.94 62.21 -18.97
N LEU A 931 32.35 61.13 -19.66
CA LEU A 931 33.67 60.95 -20.31
C LEU A 931 33.84 59.55 -20.93
N ASP A 932 33.71 59.52 -22.25
CA ASP A 932 34.65 59.01 -23.25
C ASP A 932 35.24 57.58 -23.22
N ASN A 933 34.96 56.91 -24.37
CA ASN A 933 35.87 56.22 -25.29
C ASN A 933 36.70 55.02 -24.80
N LEU A 934 36.51 53.87 -25.46
CA LEU A 934 37.47 53.41 -26.49
C LEU A 934 36.98 52.17 -27.24
N GLU A 935 37.23 52.22 -28.55
CA GLU A 935 37.07 51.17 -29.55
C GLU A 935 37.86 49.89 -29.23
N GLY A 936 37.40 48.73 -29.73
CA GLY A 936 38.19 47.49 -29.68
C GLY A 936 37.56 46.31 -30.43
N LYS A 937 38.09 46.06 -31.63
CA LYS A 937 37.71 45.03 -32.62
C LYS A 937 37.83 43.56 -32.16
N SER A 938 36.99 42.73 -32.77
CA SER A 938 37.17 41.35 -33.30
C SER A 938 38.21 40.40 -32.67
N LEU A 939 37.82 39.15 -32.39
CA LEU A 939 38.04 37.96 -33.24
C LEU A 939 37.75 36.66 -32.46
N ASP A 940 37.25 35.68 -33.22
CA ASP A 940 37.12 34.23 -32.98
C ASP A 940 37.86 33.60 -31.78
N GLN A 941 37.11 32.85 -30.96
CA GLN A 941 37.25 31.40 -30.79
C GLN A 941 36.03 30.79 -30.10
#